data_AF-A0A7Z9KGU3-F1
#
_entry.id   AF-A0A7Z9KGU3-F1
#
_cell.length_a   1.000
_cell.length_b   1.000
_cell.length_c   1.000
_cell.angle_alpha   90.00
_cell.angle_beta   90.00
_cell.angle_gamma   90.00
#
_symmetry.space_group_name_H-M   'P 1'
#
loop_
_entity.id
_entity.type
_entity.pdbx_description
1 polymer ?
#
loop_
_entity_poly.entity_id
_entity_poly.type
_entity_poly.pdbx_seq_one_letter_code
_entity_poly.pdbx_strand_id
1 'polypeptide(L)'
;MTFGLATLGFAVPWALGALVVLPVIWWLLKVNPPAPRLIQFPAVRFLFGLRRQEQTPDKTPLWLLLLRLIIATLIILAVAGPLVNPLPRLSGSGPLLVVIDDGWTSAMGWKKRLETLKALIGQADREDRNIIMARAAPRPSAGGDAAIEVSDLLTPKEAGQFIQALTPQPWPVDRQALLTSLSRKEVKQTIGDKALVAWLSDGLHVGAPAQTLAFAQALQGFGKVRVYTESPRRRAMVLLAPRDSGSSLVARVLRPEVGPRSTVWIRATTEDGRLIDRVPIKFAADEKLSEQLFDIPVSLRNEIFRLDIEGVPGAGAVFLLDERWRRRPVGLISGGGFESNQPLLSDLYYLERALNPYNEVRHGNIELLTKNGLSVLMLADVGHLPEQDRQTLEAWIEQGGVLVRFAGPRLAAGIDTLVPVPLRNTGGRSLGGALSWQEPMPLGPFGDSSPFAKLEIPNDVVINRQVLAEPSPEMNARTWARLVDGTPLVTGLSKGDGWLILFHTSANTDWSNLALSGLFVDMLRRVIELGEGVGDEPGVDLLPPLRVLDGFGRLGPPNADSFAIQAGDIRRQIPDSGHPPGLYGTSMVRRALNLGDKIDELVPITNLPAGIESVSFGRDRQVNLRSWLMLSAMILALADYMIVLWMRGLLPLGRQQRLGSAGVFLLCLSVLALTHGVPTYAQTTISGAGESEVLESLNDEFLVEATRAVRLAYVITGDDEIDSISRAGLIGLSWVLRQRTAVEPALPVAVDPEKDSLILYPLLYWPVTDQQSLLSGDALANIDHYLRVGGMILLDTRDQAFRGQIERAEARSTGLLQQMLGNLNLPSLSIVPQG
;
A
#
# COMPACT_ATOMS: atom_id res chain seq x y z
N MET A 1 8.54 15.41 -41.62
CA MET A 1 8.97 14.00 -41.81
C MET A 1 10.07 14.00 -42.85
N THR A 2 11.33 13.91 -42.44
CA THR A 2 12.45 13.73 -43.36
C THR A 2 12.44 12.27 -43.81
N PHE A 3 12.11 12.02 -45.07
CA PHE A 3 12.28 10.71 -45.69
C PHE A 3 13.78 10.44 -45.81
N GLY A 4 14.39 9.92 -44.73
CA GLY A 4 15.72 9.34 -44.82
C GLY A 4 15.66 8.15 -45.76
N LEU A 5 16.44 8.19 -46.85
CA LEU A 5 16.63 7.07 -47.75
C LEU A 5 17.03 5.84 -46.93
N ALA A 6 16.15 4.85 -46.84
CA ALA A 6 16.44 3.60 -46.15
C ALA A 6 17.61 2.91 -46.87
N THR A 7 18.68 2.57 -46.15
CA THR A 7 19.85 1.92 -46.75
C THR A 7 19.55 0.44 -46.94
N LEU A 8 19.70 -0.06 -48.17
CA LEU A 8 19.48 -1.47 -48.49
C LEU A 8 20.83 -2.21 -48.51
N GLY A 9 20.98 -3.23 -47.68
CA GLY A 9 22.12 -4.14 -47.68
C GLY A 9 21.71 -5.56 -48.03
N PHE A 10 22.66 -6.39 -48.47
CA PHE A 10 22.44 -7.82 -48.73
C PHE A 10 23.37 -8.65 -47.85
N ALA A 11 22.82 -9.67 -47.19
CA ALA A 11 23.60 -10.60 -46.38
C ALA A 11 24.57 -11.42 -47.23
N VAL A 12 24.14 -11.81 -48.44
CA VAL A 12 24.89 -12.62 -49.38
C VAL A 12 24.89 -11.93 -50.76
N PRO A 13 25.70 -10.88 -50.96
CA PRO A 13 25.62 -10.04 -52.17
C PRO A 13 25.89 -10.81 -53.48
N TRP A 14 26.73 -11.84 -53.44
CA TRP A 14 27.09 -12.64 -54.61
C TRP A 14 25.91 -13.47 -55.15
N ALA A 15 24.90 -13.78 -54.32
CA ALA A 15 23.70 -14.48 -54.78
C ALA A 15 22.91 -13.67 -55.81
N LEU A 16 23.05 -12.34 -55.84
CA LEU A 16 22.47 -11.48 -56.88
C LEU A 16 23.02 -11.80 -58.28
N GLY A 17 24.22 -12.41 -58.37
CA GLY A 17 24.76 -12.89 -59.64
C GLY A 17 23.86 -13.91 -60.34
N ALA A 18 23.01 -14.63 -59.61
CA ALA A 18 22.03 -15.56 -60.18
C ALA A 18 20.97 -14.86 -61.06
N LEU A 19 20.79 -13.53 -60.93
CA LEU A 19 19.92 -12.76 -61.82
C LEU A 19 20.38 -12.84 -63.29
N VAL A 20 21.67 -13.05 -63.54
CA VAL A 20 22.25 -13.23 -64.88
C VAL A 20 21.77 -14.53 -65.54
N VAL A 21 21.27 -15.50 -64.76
CA VAL A 21 20.75 -16.78 -65.25
C VAL A 21 19.28 -16.66 -65.71
N LEU A 22 18.55 -15.60 -65.31
CA LEU A 22 17.15 -15.40 -65.70
C LEU A 22 16.89 -15.41 -67.22
N PRO A 23 17.72 -14.78 -68.08
CA PRO A 23 17.58 -14.87 -69.53
C PRO A 23 17.74 -16.29 -70.07
N VAL A 24 18.61 -17.10 -69.47
CA VAL A 24 18.80 -18.51 -69.83
C VAL A 24 17.57 -19.33 -69.44
N ILE A 25 17.01 -19.09 -68.25
CA ILE A 25 15.75 -19.70 -67.80
C ILE A 25 14.60 -19.31 -68.73
N TRP A 26 14.52 -18.03 -69.13
CA TRP A 26 13.54 -17.57 -70.12
C TRP A 26 13.70 -18.28 -71.46
N TRP A 27 14.93 -18.46 -71.94
CA TRP A 27 15.21 -19.17 -73.18
C TRP A 27 14.82 -20.65 -73.08
N LEU A 28 15.15 -21.34 -71.99
CA LEU A 28 14.83 -22.74 -71.74
C LEU A 28 13.32 -22.99 -71.62
N LEU A 29 12.61 -22.12 -70.90
CA LEU A 29 11.15 -22.20 -70.73
C LEU A 29 10.36 -21.87 -72.00
N LYS A 30 11.03 -21.25 -73.00
CA LYS A 30 10.48 -20.98 -74.33
C LYS A 30 10.65 -22.16 -75.29
N VAL A 31 11.39 -23.20 -74.92
CA VAL A 31 11.62 -24.38 -75.79
C VAL A 31 10.36 -25.24 -75.82
N ASN A 32 9.67 -25.18 -76.96
CA ASN A 32 8.49 -26.00 -77.27
C ASN A 32 8.88 -27.49 -77.40
N PRO A 33 7.94 -28.43 -77.15
CA PRO A 33 8.13 -29.82 -77.56
C PRO A 33 8.34 -29.90 -79.08
N PRO A 34 9.17 -30.84 -79.59
CA PRO A 34 9.40 -31.01 -81.02
C PRO A 34 8.07 -31.28 -81.75
N ALA A 35 7.94 -30.75 -82.97
CA ALA A 35 6.74 -30.92 -83.79
C ALA A 35 6.39 -32.42 -83.93
N PRO A 36 5.10 -32.80 -83.84
CA PRO A 36 4.70 -34.20 -83.94
C PRO A 36 5.18 -34.79 -85.27
N ARG A 37 5.86 -35.95 -85.21
CA ARG A 37 6.28 -36.68 -86.41
C ARG A 37 5.03 -37.20 -87.13
N LEU A 38 4.83 -36.76 -88.37
CA LEU A 38 3.78 -37.28 -89.24
C LEU A 38 4.20 -38.67 -89.72
N ILE A 39 3.50 -39.70 -89.25
CA ILE A 39 3.64 -41.08 -89.73
C ILE A 39 2.51 -41.30 -90.74
N GLN A 40 2.83 -41.76 -91.95
CA GLN A 40 1.82 -42.14 -92.93
C GLN A 40 1.16 -43.45 -92.47
N PHE A 41 -0.08 -43.37 -92.00
CA PHE A 41 -0.86 -44.53 -91.55
C PHE A 41 -1.71 -45.05 -92.72
N PRO A 42 -1.50 -46.28 -93.24
CA PRO A 42 -2.11 -46.73 -94.51
C PRO A 42 -3.63 -47.00 -94.49
N ALA A 43 -4.31 -46.89 -93.34
CA ALA A 43 -5.73 -47.24 -93.20
C ALA A 43 -6.66 -46.02 -93.15
N VAL A 44 -6.61 -45.16 -94.17
CA VAL A 44 -7.37 -43.88 -94.24
C VAL A 44 -8.91 -44.07 -94.28
N ARG A 45 -9.39 -45.29 -94.57
CA ARG A 45 -10.82 -45.58 -94.75
C ARG A 45 -11.64 -45.58 -93.45
N PHE A 46 -11.01 -45.75 -92.29
CA PHE A 46 -11.70 -45.78 -90.98
C PHE A 46 -11.80 -44.40 -90.28
N LEU A 47 -11.27 -43.33 -90.88
CA LEU A 47 -11.19 -42.00 -90.25
C LEU A 47 -12.14 -40.95 -90.85
N PHE A 48 -12.95 -41.32 -91.87
CA PHE A 48 -13.97 -40.45 -92.45
C PHE A 48 -15.14 -40.25 -91.47
N GLY A 49 -15.08 -39.18 -90.68
CA GLY A 49 -16.12 -38.79 -89.71
C GLY A 49 -15.58 -38.13 -88.44
N LEU A 50 -14.26 -38.23 -88.18
CA LEU A 50 -13.64 -37.56 -87.04
C LEU A 50 -13.39 -36.08 -87.36
N ARG A 51 -14.13 -35.19 -86.69
CA ARG A 51 -13.79 -33.75 -86.65
C ARG A 51 -12.41 -33.61 -86.02
N ARG A 52 -11.44 -33.21 -86.83
CA ARG A 52 -10.11 -32.78 -86.38
C ARG A 52 -10.31 -31.51 -85.54
N GLN A 53 -10.24 -31.63 -84.23
CA GLN A 53 -9.91 -30.48 -83.39
C GLN A 53 -8.41 -30.30 -83.51
N GLU A 54 -7.97 -29.27 -84.25
CA GLU A 54 -6.59 -28.81 -84.19
C GLU A 54 -6.28 -28.41 -82.75
N GLN A 55 -5.58 -29.27 -82.02
CA GLN A 55 -4.87 -28.86 -80.83
C GLN A 55 -3.59 -28.18 -81.32
N THR A 56 -3.68 -26.88 -81.60
CA THR A 56 -2.48 -26.04 -81.70
C THR A 56 -1.69 -26.16 -80.40
N PRO A 57 -0.37 -26.36 -80.45
CA PRO A 57 0.47 -26.24 -79.26
C PRO A 57 0.36 -24.80 -78.77
N ASP A 58 -0.39 -24.58 -77.68
CA ASP A 58 -0.54 -23.26 -77.09
C ASP A 58 0.84 -22.79 -76.62
N LYS A 59 1.32 -21.71 -77.23
CA LYS A 59 2.49 -20.97 -76.73
C LYS A 59 2.22 -20.63 -75.27
N THR A 60 3.22 -20.81 -74.40
CA THR A 60 3.12 -20.29 -73.04
C THR A 60 2.81 -18.79 -73.10
N PRO A 61 1.71 -18.32 -72.48
CA PRO A 61 1.38 -16.91 -72.49
C PRO A 61 2.54 -16.07 -71.92
N LEU A 62 2.90 -14.98 -72.59
CA LEU A 62 4.04 -14.14 -72.20
C LEU A 62 3.93 -13.64 -70.76
N TRP A 63 2.71 -13.38 -70.29
CA TRP A 63 2.45 -12.94 -68.92
C TRP A 63 2.78 -14.02 -67.86
N LEU A 64 2.63 -15.30 -68.19
CA LEU A 64 3.01 -16.40 -67.29
C LEU A 64 4.52 -16.62 -67.23
N LEU A 65 5.20 -16.43 -68.36
CA LEU A 65 6.66 -16.37 -68.37
C LEU A 65 7.17 -15.21 -67.49
N LEU A 66 6.53 -14.04 -67.58
CA LEU A 66 6.86 -12.88 -66.74
C LEU A 66 6.58 -13.16 -65.25
N LEU A 67 5.46 -13.81 -64.92
CA LEU A 67 5.16 -14.24 -63.55
C LEU A 67 6.24 -15.18 -63.00
N ARG A 68 6.66 -16.19 -63.77
CA ARG A 68 7.72 -17.13 -63.37
C ARG A 68 9.07 -16.44 -63.19
N LEU A 69 9.40 -15.47 -64.03
CA LEU A 69 10.60 -14.65 -63.86
C LEU A 69 10.54 -13.79 -62.60
N ILE A 70 9.38 -13.22 -62.27
CA ILE A 70 9.17 -12.49 -61.01
C ILE A 70 9.36 -13.42 -59.82
N ILE A 71 8.76 -14.61 -59.84
CA ILE A 71 8.92 -15.61 -58.77
C ILE A 71 10.40 -15.97 -58.60
N ALA A 72 11.09 -16.30 -59.70
CA ALA A 72 12.52 -16.60 -59.67
C ALA A 72 13.35 -15.43 -59.13
N THR A 73 13.03 -14.19 -59.52
CA THR A 73 13.67 -12.97 -59.02
C THR A 73 13.45 -12.80 -57.52
N LEU A 74 12.23 -13.01 -57.02
CA LEU A 74 11.92 -12.94 -55.59
C LEU A 74 12.67 -14.01 -54.79
N ILE A 75 12.80 -15.22 -55.33
CA ILE A 75 13.59 -16.30 -54.71
C ILE A 75 15.06 -15.92 -54.66
N ILE A 76 15.64 -15.42 -55.77
CA ILE A 76 17.04 -14.98 -55.82
C ILE A 76 17.28 -13.85 -54.81
N LEU A 77 16.39 -12.87 -54.74
CA LEU A 77 16.45 -11.80 -53.75
C LEU A 77 16.31 -12.37 -52.33
N ALA A 78 15.39 -13.28 -52.06
CA ALA A 78 15.23 -13.90 -50.75
C ALA A 78 16.50 -14.65 -50.30
N VAL A 79 17.18 -15.34 -51.23
CA VAL A 79 18.47 -16.02 -50.98
C VAL A 79 19.59 -15.01 -50.72
N ALA A 80 19.64 -13.89 -51.45
CA ALA A 80 20.60 -12.81 -51.20
C ALA A 80 20.41 -12.13 -49.83
N GLY A 81 19.24 -12.29 -49.21
CA GLY A 81 18.92 -11.82 -47.86
C GLY A 81 18.96 -10.29 -47.73
N PRO A 82 18.02 -9.55 -48.36
CA PRO A 82 17.96 -8.10 -48.27
C PRO A 82 17.58 -7.64 -46.86
N LEU A 83 18.31 -6.63 -46.40
CA LEU A 83 18.24 -6.03 -45.08
C LEU A 83 18.04 -4.53 -45.24
N VAL A 84 17.03 -3.99 -44.57
CA VAL A 84 16.83 -2.53 -44.49
C VAL A 84 17.53 -2.02 -43.24
N ASN A 85 18.35 -0.99 -43.37
CA ASN A 85 19.20 -0.41 -42.32
C ASN A 85 20.08 -1.49 -41.64
N PRO A 86 21.03 -2.09 -42.37
CA PRO A 86 21.91 -3.10 -41.80
C PRO A 86 22.78 -2.51 -40.68
N LEU A 87 22.95 -3.26 -39.58
CA LEU A 87 23.90 -2.90 -38.54
C LEU A 87 25.33 -2.86 -39.12
N PRO A 88 26.22 -1.98 -38.62
CA PRO A 88 27.62 -1.99 -39.00
C PRO A 88 28.24 -3.37 -38.71
N ARG A 89 29.08 -3.87 -39.63
CA ARG A 89 29.85 -5.12 -39.42
C ARG A 89 30.60 -5.06 -38.09
N LEU A 90 30.70 -6.20 -37.41
CA LEU A 90 31.44 -6.26 -36.16
C LEU A 90 32.92 -6.04 -36.51
N SER A 91 33.54 -5.04 -35.89
CA SER A 91 34.96 -4.78 -36.12
C SER A 91 35.82 -5.87 -35.47
N GLY A 92 36.98 -6.17 -36.07
CA GLY A 92 37.93 -7.16 -35.54
C GLY A 92 37.60 -8.60 -35.87
N SER A 93 38.42 -9.53 -35.39
CA SER A 93 38.34 -10.97 -35.68
C SER A 93 38.20 -11.86 -34.42
N GLY A 94 38.17 -11.27 -33.22
CA GLY A 94 38.02 -12.02 -31.96
C GLY A 94 36.56 -12.39 -31.65
N PRO A 95 36.25 -12.93 -30.47
CA PRO A 95 34.86 -13.15 -30.03
C PRO A 95 34.12 -11.82 -29.79
N LEU A 96 32.78 -11.90 -29.68
CA LEU A 96 31.93 -10.79 -29.27
C LEU A 96 31.73 -10.86 -27.74
N LEU A 97 32.27 -9.91 -27.00
CA LEU A 97 32.01 -9.77 -25.57
C LEU A 97 30.79 -8.88 -25.35
N VAL A 98 29.72 -9.44 -24.79
CA VAL A 98 28.48 -8.74 -24.49
C VAL A 98 28.40 -8.50 -22.99
N VAL A 99 28.54 -7.24 -22.58
CA VAL A 99 28.36 -6.81 -21.19
C VAL A 99 26.94 -6.27 -21.03
N ILE A 100 26.19 -6.79 -20.07
CA ILE A 100 24.78 -6.47 -19.87
C ILE A 100 24.58 -5.84 -18.50
N ASP A 101 24.19 -4.56 -18.45
CA ASP A 101 23.68 -3.97 -17.22
C ASP A 101 22.25 -4.50 -16.99
N ASP A 102 22.08 -5.44 -16.06
CA ASP A 102 20.82 -6.14 -15.79
C ASP A 102 20.28 -5.89 -14.38
N GLY A 103 20.66 -4.80 -13.72
CA GLY A 103 20.10 -4.40 -12.43
C GLY A 103 18.74 -3.70 -12.54
N TRP A 104 18.28 -3.14 -11.42
CA TRP A 104 16.93 -2.58 -11.28
C TRP A 104 16.63 -1.42 -12.25
N THR A 105 17.65 -0.65 -12.62
CA THR A 105 17.60 0.47 -13.57
C THR A 105 17.25 0.05 -14.99
N SER A 106 17.42 -1.24 -15.31
CA SER A 106 17.30 -1.78 -16.66
C SER A 106 15.89 -2.21 -17.05
N ALA A 107 14.95 -2.26 -16.10
CA ALA A 107 13.61 -2.80 -16.28
C ALA A 107 12.78 -2.06 -17.36
N MET A 108 12.76 -0.72 -17.32
CA MET A 108 11.99 0.11 -18.26
C MET A 108 12.39 -0.11 -19.73
N GLY A 109 13.69 -0.28 -19.99
CA GLY A 109 14.27 -0.50 -21.32
C GLY A 109 14.38 -1.97 -21.74
N TRP A 110 14.01 -2.93 -20.89
CA TRP A 110 14.40 -4.34 -21.03
C TRP A 110 14.06 -4.95 -22.40
N LYS A 111 12.87 -4.66 -22.91
CA LYS A 111 12.43 -5.14 -24.23
C LYS A 111 13.35 -4.67 -25.35
N LYS A 112 13.80 -3.41 -25.33
CA LYS A 112 14.70 -2.85 -26.34
C LYS A 112 16.10 -3.41 -26.21
N ARG A 113 16.58 -3.62 -24.98
CA ARG A 113 17.84 -4.31 -24.71
C ARG A 113 17.85 -5.72 -25.29
N LEU A 114 16.79 -6.51 -25.07
CA LEU A 114 16.64 -7.85 -25.65
C LEU A 114 16.57 -7.83 -27.19
N GLU A 115 15.88 -6.86 -27.80
CA GLU A 115 15.87 -6.69 -29.26
C GLU A 115 17.27 -6.43 -29.83
N THR A 116 18.07 -5.59 -29.15
CA THR A 116 19.45 -5.31 -29.55
C THR A 116 20.37 -6.52 -29.33
N LEU A 117 20.21 -7.27 -28.24
CA LEU A 117 20.93 -8.53 -28.03
C LEU A 117 20.66 -9.53 -29.17
N LYS A 118 19.38 -9.71 -29.55
CA LYS A 118 19.01 -10.58 -30.68
C LYS A 118 19.66 -10.14 -32.00
N ALA A 119 19.72 -8.83 -32.25
CA ALA A 119 20.37 -8.30 -33.44
C ALA A 119 21.89 -8.55 -33.45
N LEU A 120 22.55 -8.39 -32.29
CA LEU A 120 23.98 -8.66 -32.13
C LEU A 120 24.32 -10.14 -32.29
N ILE A 121 23.52 -11.03 -31.70
CA ILE A 121 23.67 -12.48 -31.85
C ILE A 121 23.48 -12.88 -33.31
N GLY A 122 22.46 -12.35 -33.98
CA GLY A 122 22.24 -12.61 -35.41
C GLY A 122 23.33 -12.03 -36.32
N GLN A 123 24.06 -10.99 -35.89
CA GLN A 123 25.23 -10.50 -36.61
C GLN A 123 26.45 -11.41 -36.38
N ALA A 124 26.67 -11.85 -35.14
CA ALA A 124 27.73 -12.79 -34.81
C ALA A 124 27.56 -14.13 -35.53
N ASP A 125 26.33 -14.61 -35.69
CA ASP A 125 25.98 -15.80 -36.48
C ASP A 125 26.38 -15.67 -37.96
N ARG A 126 26.15 -14.49 -38.57
CA ARG A 126 26.54 -14.23 -39.96
C ARG A 126 28.05 -14.15 -40.17
N GLU A 127 28.78 -13.75 -39.13
CA GLU A 127 30.23 -13.57 -39.17
C GLU A 127 30.99 -14.77 -38.56
N ASP A 128 30.29 -15.84 -38.18
CA ASP A 128 30.84 -17.03 -37.53
C ASP A 128 31.69 -16.71 -36.28
N ARG A 129 31.15 -15.83 -35.42
CA ARG A 129 31.82 -15.35 -34.20
C ARG A 129 31.18 -15.93 -32.95
N ASN A 130 32.02 -16.46 -32.08
CA ASN A 130 31.59 -16.88 -30.73
C ASN A 130 31.31 -15.67 -29.84
N ILE A 131 30.47 -15.88 -28.83
CA ILE A 131 29.93 -14.83 -27.96
C ILE A 131 30.24 -15.16 -26.50
N ILE A 132 30.68 -14.18 -25.75
CA ILE A 132 30.81 -14.27 -24.29
C ILE A 132 29.81 -13.30 -23.69
N MET A 133 28.97 -13.76 -22.77
CA MET A 133 27.99 -12.93 -22.09
C MET A 133 28.42 -12.69 -20.65
N ALA A 134 28.43 -11.43 -20.23
CA ALA A 134 28.78 -11.04 -18.88
C ALA A 134 27.67 -10.15 -18.30
N ARG A 135 27.09 -10.57 -17.18
CA ARG A 135 25.98 -9.87 -16.53
C ARG A 135 26.51 -9.04 -15.37
N ALA A 136 26.10 -7.78 -15.26
CA ALA A 136 26.66 -6.86 -14.30
C ALA A 136 26.03 -6.96 -12.91
N ALA A 137 24.82 -7.51 -12.78
CA ALA A 137 24.19 -7.76 -11.49
C ALA A 137 24.77 -9.01 -10.81
N PRO A 138 25.24 -8.92 -9.55
CA PRO A 138 25.66 -10.08 -8.78
C PRO A 138 24.52 -11.08 -8.62
N ARG A 139 24.86 -12.36 -8.49
CA ARG A 139 23.92 -13.44 -8.18
C ARG A 139 24.36 -14.25 -6.97
N PRO A 140 23.42 -14.89 -6.27
CA PRO A 140 23.76 -15.82 -5.22
C PRO A 140 24.59 -16.97 -5.80
N SER A 141 25.65 -17.35 -5.08
CA SER A 141 26.47 -18.53 -5.40
C SER A 141 26.34 -19.55 -4.28
N ALA A 142 26.57 -20.83 -4.60
CA ALA A 142 26.48 -21.95 -3.65
C ALA A 142 27.44 -21.82 -2.43
N GLY A 143 28.41 -20.90 -2.49
CA GLY A 143 29.34 -20.59 -1.38
C GLY A 143 28.89 -19.45 -0.46
N GLY A 144 27.69 -18.89 -0.62
CA GLY A 144 27.18 -17.77 0.18
C GLY A 144 27.62 -16.38 -0.30
N ASP A 145 28.71 -16.28 -1.07
CA ASP A 145 29.16 -15.01 -1.66
C ASP A 145 28.44 -14.69 -2.98
N ALA A 146 28.08 -13.41 -3.17
CA ALA A 146 27.54 -12.95 -4.43
C ALA A 146 28.60 -12.97 -5.53
N ALA A 147 28.32 -13.63 -6.66
CA ALA A 147 29.24 -13.77 -7.78
C ALA A 147 28.68 -13.15 -9.05
N ILE A 148 29.58 -12.63 -9.89
CA ILE A 148 29.23 -12.15 -11.23
C ILE A 148 29.23 -13.32 -12.21
N GLU A 149 28.15 -13.49 -12.96
CA GLU A 149 28.04 -14.50 -14.01
C GLU A 149 28.70 -14.02 -15.31
N VAL A 150 29.75 -14.74 -15.72
CA VAL A 150 30.36 -14.63 -17.04
C VAL A 150 30.25 -16.01 -17.69
N SER A 151 29.64 -16.08 -18.87
CA SER A 151 29.49 -17.33 -19.60
C SER A 151 30.82 -17.81 -20.17
N ASP A 152 30.89 -19.11 -20.45
CA ASP A 152 31.91 -19.64 -21.35
C ASP A 152 31.70 -19.12 -22.79
N LEU A 153 32.57 -19.56 -23.70
CA LEU A 153 32.48 -19.24 -25.12
C LEU A 153 31.23 -19.89 -25.73
N LEU A 154 30.20 -19.09 -26.01
CA LEU A 154 28.94 -19.56 -26.56
C LEU A 154 28.93 -19.47 -28.09
N THR A 155 28.32 -20.46 -28.72
CA THR A 155 27.87 -20.33 -30.11
C THR A 155 26.69 -19.36 -30.21
N PRO A 156 26.44 -18.73 -31.37
CA PRO A 156 25.27 -17.87 -31.57
C PRO A 156 23.93 -18.53 -31.24
N LYS A 157 23.82 -19.85 -31.42
CA LYS A 157 22.63 -20.63 -31.06
C LYS A 157 22.44 -20.76 -29.55
N GLU A 158 23.50 -21.07 -28.81
CA GLU A 158 23.48 -21.17 -27.34
C GLU A 158 23.24 -19.80 -26.71
N ALA A 159 23.88 -18.75 -27.23
CA ALA A 159 23.60 -17.37 -26.88
C ALA A 159 22.12 -17.02 -27.08
N GLY A 160 21.50 -17.52 -28.15
CA GLY A 160 20.06 -17.38 -28.41
C GLY A 160 19.16 -18.06 -27.37
N GLN A 161 19.62 -19.13 -26.73
CA GLN A 161 18.92 -19.79 -25.62
C GLN A 161 19.14 -19.04 -24.31
N PHE A 162 20.37 -18.58 -24.05
CA PHE A 162 20.73 -17.79 -22.86
C PHE A 162 19.84 -16.55 -22.71
N ILE A 163 19.57 -15.85 -23.81
CA ILE A 163 18.72 -14.64 -23.76
C ILE A 163 17.24 -14.89 -23.49
N GLN A 164 16.75 -16.14 -23.55
CA GLN A 164 15.34 -16.44 -23.25
C GLN A 164 15.05 -16.44 -21.75
N ALA A 165 16.04 -16.78 -20.94
CA ALA A 165 15.96 -16.77 -19.48
C ALA A 165 16.37 -15.42 -18.86
N LEU A 166 16.72 -14.43 -19.68
CA LEU A 166 17.21 -13.13 -19.23
C LEU A 166 16.08 -12.25 -18.68
N THR A 167 16.17 -11.95 -17.38
CA THR A 167 15.35 -10.96 -16.67
C THR A 167 16.24 -9.93 -15.96
N PRO A 168 15.76 -8.69 -15.78
CA PRO A 168 16.42 -7.72 -14.92
C PRO A 168 16.36 -8.21 -13.46
N GLN A 169 17.32 -7.80 -12.66
CA GLN A 169 17.40 -8.04 -11.23
C GLN A 169 16.87 -6.84 -10.44
N PRO A 170 16.28 -7.05 -9.26
CA PRO A 170 15.71 -5.98 -8.44
C PRO A 170 16.76 -5.19 -7.62
N TRP A 171 18.03 -5.58 -7.66
CA TRP A 171 19.15 -4.93 -6.96
C TRP A 171 20.12 -4.20 -7.92
N PRO A 172 21.05 -3.37 -7.41
CA PRO A 172 22.03 -2.66 -8.23
C PRO A 172 23.03 -3.59 -8.94
N VAL A 173 23.64 -3.10 -10.01
CA VAL A 173 24.77 -3.79 -10.67
C VAL A 173 26.09 -3.53 -9.93
N ASP A 174 27.07 -4.42 -10.11
CA ASP A 174 28.44 -4.23 -9.63
C ASP A 174 29.44 -4.33 -10.80
N ARG A 175 29.78 -3.16 -11.35
CA ARG A 175 30.71 -3.03 -12.47
C ARG A 175 32.16 -3.35 -12.08
N GLN A 176 32.54 -3.17 -10.81
CA GLN A 176 33.90 -3.43 -10.34
C GLN A 176 34.14 -4.93 -10.13
N ALA A 177 33.19 -5.63 -9.51
CA ALA A 177 33.22 -7.08 -9.42
C ALA A 177 33.20 -7.71 -10.82
N LEU A 178 32.41 -7.15 -11.74
CA LEU A 178 32.37 -7.60 -13.13
C LEU A 178 33.73 -7.47 -13.81
N LEU A 179 34.38 -6.30 -13.71
CA LEU A 179 35.71 -6.11 -14.28
C LEU A 179 36.75 -7.07 -13.67
N THR A 180 36.63 -7.34 -12.37
CA THR A 180 37.48 -8.32 -11.67
C THR A 180 37.29 -9.73 -12.23
N SER A 181 36.04 -10.15 -12.48
CA SER A 181 35.73 -11.44 -13.12
C SER A 181 36.24 -11.53 -14.56
N LEU A 182 36.09 -10.45 -15.35
CA LEU A 182 36.59 -10.39 -16.73
C LEU A 182 38.12 -10.38 -16.81
N SER A 183 38.79 -9.87 -15.78
CA SER A 183 40.26 -9.76 -15.72
C SER A 183 40.95 -11.04 -15.21
N ARG A 184 40.19 -12.06 -14.79
CA ARG A 184 40.74 -13.38 -14.44
C ARG A 184 41.51 -13.95 -15.63
N LYS A 185 42.64 -14.62 -15.38
CA LYS A 185 43.57 -15.04 -16.44
C LYS A 185 42.88 -15.94 -17.47
N GLU A 186 42.05 -16.86 -17.01
CA GLU A 186 41.31 -17.82 -17.84
C GLU A 186 40.36 -17.08 -18.77
N VAL A 187 39.50 -16.22 -18.21
CA VAL A 187 38.50 -15.45 -18.96
C VAL A 187 39.16 -14.47 -19.94
N LYS A 188 40.21 -13.77 -19.50
CA LYS A 188 40.94 -12.82 -20.35
C LYS A 188 41.62 -13.53 -21.54
N GLN A 189 42.15 -14.73 -21.35
CA GLN A 189 42.72 -15.53 -22.44
C GLN A 189 41.64 -15.96 -23.45
N THR A 190 40.44 -16.31 -22.97
CA THR A 190 39.30 -16.67 -23.82
C THR A 190 38.78 -15.49 -24.65
N ILE A 191 38.71 -14.28 -24.07
CA ILE A 191 38.27 -13.06 -24.77
C ILE A 191 39.34 -12.60 -25.78
N GLY A 192 40.61 -12.57 -25.35
CA GLY A 192 41.73 -12.01 -26.11
C GLY A 192 41.67 -10.49 -26.29
N ASP A 193 42.68 -9.93 -26.95
CA ASP A 193 42.83 -8.45 -27.08
C ASP A 193 42.15 -7.88 -28.34
N LYS A 194 41.51 -8.73 -29.14
CA LYS A 194 40.88 -8.39 -30.43
C LYS A 194 39.36 -8.58 -30.43
N ALA A 195 38.74 -8.64 -29.24
CA ALA A 195 37.31 -8.77 -29.12
C ALA A 195 36.59 -7.48 -29.54
N LEU A 196 35.31 -7.61 -29.90
CA LEU A 196 34.41 -6.46 -29.93
C LEU A 196 33.63 -6.47 -28.63
N VAL A 197 33.68 -5.37 -27.87
CA VAL A 197 32.96 -5.24 -26.60
C VAL A 197 31.67 -4.46 -26.84
N ALA A 198 30.53 -5.13 -26.73
CA ALA A 198 29.21 -4.53 -26.76
C ALA A 198 28.71 -4.38 -25.32
N TRP A 199 28.75 -3.15 -24.78
CA TRP A 199 28.23 -2.86 -23.45
C TRP A 199 26.82 -2.29 -23.54
N LEU A 200 25.84 -3.05 -23.10
CA LEU A 200 24.43 -2.66 -23.04
C LEU A 200 24.14 -2.01 -21.69
N SER A 201 24.39 -0.71 -21.64
CA SER A 201 24.30 0.07 -20.41
C SER A 201 22.88 0.47 -20.06
N ASP A 202 22.61 0.68 -18.77
CA ASP A 202 21.41 1.36 -18.28
C ASP A 202 21.47 2.89 -18.45
N GLY A 203 22.64 3.43 -18.80
CA GLY A 203 22.87 4.86 -19.02
C GLY A 203 23.02 5.67 -17.72
N LEU A 204 23.17 5.01 -16.56
CA LEU A 204 23.31 5.64 -15.25
C LEU A 204 24.64 5.27 -14.60
N HIS A 205 25.20 6.20 -13.82
CA HIS A 205 26.33 5.91 -12.97
C HIS A 205 25.92 5.01 -11.81
N VAL A 206 26.82 4.10 -11.45
CA VAL A 206 26.70 3.26 -10.26
C VAL A 206 27.77 3.73 -9.30
N GLY A 207 27.36 4.26 -8.15
CA GLY A 207 28.27 4.95 -7.24
C GLY A 207 28.85 6.23 -7.86
N ALA A 208 30.13 6.50 -7.58
CA ALA A 208 30.79 7.72 -8.03
C ALA A 208 31.01 7.71 -9.57
N PRO A 209 30.77 8.83 -10.29
CA PRO A 209 30.95 8.90 -11.74
C PRO A 209 32.30 8.39 -12.25
N ALA A 210 33.38 8.69 -11.53
CA ALA A 210 34.74 8.25 -11.85
C ALA A 210 34.87 6.72 -11.95
N GLN A 211 34.16 5.94 -11.12
CA GLN A 211 34.23 4.47 -11.14
C GLN A 211 33.65 3.90 -12.43
N THR A 212 32.52 4.47 -12.90
CA THR A 212 31.91 4.04 -14.16
C THR A 212 32.77 4.41 -15.37
N LEU A 213 33.42 5.59 -15.35
CA LEU A 213 34.33 6.00 -16.43
C LEU A 213 35.60 5.13 -16.46
N ALA A 214 36.15 4.78 -15.30
CA ALA A 214 37.27 3.84 -15.18
C ALA A 214 36.90 2.44 -15.70
N PHE A 215 35.69 1.96 -15.40
CA PHE A 215 35.15 0.72 -15.95
C PHE A 215 35.07 0.77 -17.49
N ALA A 216 34.49 1.83 -18.04
CA ALA A 216 34.38 2.01 -19.49
C ALA A 216 35.76 2.05 -20.18
N GLN A 217 36.75 2.69 -19.56
CA GLN A 217 38.12 2.71 -20.04
C GLN A 217 38.78 1.33 -19.95
N ALA A 218 38.58 0.59 -18.86
CA ALA A 218 39.12 -0.75 -18.68
C ALA A 218 38.57 -1.75 -19.70
N LEU A 219 37.31 -1.61 -20.12
CA LEU A 219 36.74 -2.42 -21.21
C LEU A 219 37.50 -2.27 -22.54
N GLN A 220 38.16 -1.13 -22.79
CA GLN A 220 38.98 -0.93 -23.99
C GLN A 220 40.21 -1.84 -24.01
N GLY A 221 40.62 -2.39 -22.87
CA GLY A 221 41.71 -3.36 -22.77
C GLY A 221 41.41 -4.71 -23.42
N PHE A 222 40.14 -5.04 -23.67
CA PHE A 222 39.73 -6.28 -24.35
C PHE A 222 39.50 -6.08 -25.87
N GLY A 223 39.41 -4.83 -26.32
CA GLY A 223 39.24 -4.48 -27.73
C GLY A 223 38.36 -3.24 -27.95
N LYS A 224 37.77 -3.12 -29.14
CA LYS A 224 36.94 -1.94 -29.49
C LYS A 224 35.63 -1.98 -28.70
N VAL A 225 35.29 -0.88 -28.02
CA VAL A 225 34.09 -0.78 -27.17
C VAL A 225 33.00 0.01 -27.89
N ARG A 226 31.81 -0.57 -27.92
CA ARG A 226 30.57 0.08 -28.34
C ARG A 226 29.55 0.01 -27.21
N VAL A 227 29.08 1.16 -26.77
CA VAL A 227 28.13 1.29 -25.67
C VAL A 227 26.75 1.56 -26.23
N TYR A 228 25.81 0.67 -25.92
CA TYR A 228 24.41 0.83 -26.23
C TYR A 228 23.69 1.45 -25.02
N THR A 229 23.06 2.59 -25.22
CA THR A 229 22.37 3.34 -24.16
C THR A 229 20.90 3.58 -24.48
N GLU A 230 20.07 3.65 -23.44
CA GLU A 230 18.66 3.99 -23.55
C GLU A 230 18.46 5.46 -23.91
N SER A 231 17.33 5.74 -24.57
CA SER A 231 16.88 7.12 -24.73
C SER A 231 16.65 7.75 -23.35
N PRO A 232 17.04 9.02 -23.13
CA PRO A 232 16.76 9.79 -21.91
C PRO A 232 15.36 9.55 -21.30
N ARG A 233 14.33 9.50 -22.15
CA ARG A 233 12.93 9.32 -21.74
C ARG A 233 12.57 7.92 -21.21
N ARG A 234 13.44 6.93 -21.37
CA ARG A 234 13.23 5.54 -20.93
C ARG A 234 14.16 5.11 -19.80
N ARG A 235 14.98 6.03 -19.27
CA ARG A 235 15.80 5.76 -18.09
C ARG A 235 14.90 5.56 -16.86
N ALA A 236 15.35 4.73 -15.93
CA ALA A 236 14.58 4.43 -14.73
C ALA A 236 14.34 5.69 -13.88
N MET A 237 13.13 5.79 -13.34
CA MET A 237 12.78 6.71 -12.27
C MET A 237 12.70 5.95 -10.96
N VAL A 238 12.89 6.65 -9.85
CA VAL A 238 12.84 6.05 -8.50
C VAL A 238 11.73 6.69 -7.69
N LEU A 239 10.96 5.84 -7.01
CA LEU A 239 10.06 6.25 -5.95
C LEU A 239 10.86 6.24 -4.64
N LEU A 240 11.08 7.43 -4.08
CA LEU A 240 11.83 7.60 -2.83
C LEU A 240 10.94 7.31 -1.62
N ALA A 241 11.57 7.18 -0.45
CA ALA A 241 10.86 7.14 0.82
C ALA A 241 9.84 8.28 0.92
N PRO A 242 8.54 7.98 1.11
CA PRO A 242 7.52 9.00 1.23
C PRO A 242 7.79 9.83 2.49
N ARG A 243 7.32 11.08 2.51
CA ARG A 243 7.40 11.92 3.71
C ARG A 243 6.12 11.78 4.50
N ASP A 244 6.24 11.53 5.80
CA ASP A 244 5.10 11.66 6.71
C ASP A 244 4.87 13.15 7.00
N SER A 245 3.68 13.64 6.65
CA SER A 245 3.24 15.03 6.91
C SER A 245 2.05 15.06 7.87
N GLY A 246 2.04 14.17 8.86
CA GLY A 246 0.90 14.02 9.75
C GLY A 246 -0.18 13.19 9.07
N SER A 247 -1.38 13.73 8.90
CA SER A 247 -2.53 13.00 8.35
C SER A 247 -2.32 12.47 6.91
N SER A 248 -1.38 13.06 6.17
CA SER A 248 -1.18 12.79 4.75
C SER A 248 0.20 12.19 4.45
N LEU A 249 0.28 11.44 3.35
CA LEU A 249 1.51 10.84 2.84
C LEU A 249 2.00 11.62 1.63
N VAL A 250 3.26 12.03 1.60
CA VAL A 250 3.84 12.74 0.46
C VAL A 250 4.64 11.76 -0.39
N ALA A 251 4.17 11.48 -1.61
CA ALA A 251 4.92 10.72 -2.60
C ALA A 251 6.04 11.55 -3.19
N ARG A 252 7.20 10.93 -3.41
CA ARG A 252 8.41 11.60 -3.89
C ARG A 252 9.04 10.81 -5.02
N VAL A 253 9.14 11.39 -6.21
CA VAL A 253 9.72 10.71 -7.37
C VAL A 253 10.93 11.46 -7.90
N LEU A 254 12.01 10.71 -8.11
CA LEU A 254 13.27 11.19 -8.64
C LEU A 254 13.43 10.70 -10.09
N ARG A 255 13.65 11.64 -11.02
CA ARG A 255 14.06 11.36 -12.40
C ARG A 255 15.56 11.59 -12.59
N PRO A 256 16.22 10.84 -13.49
CA PRO A 256 17.68 10.88 -13.63
C PRO A 256 18.24 12.18 -14.20
N GLU A 257 17.48 12.85 -15.06
CA GLU A 257 17.91 14.11 -15.66
C GLU A 257 16.75 15.09 -15.80
N VAL A 258 17.08 16.38 -15.88
CA VAL A 258 16.14 17.42 -16.25
C VAL A 258 15.74 17.25 -17.71
N GLY A 259 14.51 17.59 -18.04
CA GLY A 259 13.95 17.26 -19.34
C GLY A 259 12.59 17.90 -19.58
N PRO A 260 11.89 17.57 -20.67
CA PRO A 260 10.59 18.17 -20.97
C PRO A 260 9.61 17.97 -19.82
N ARG A 261 8.66 18.90 -19.68
CA ARG A 261 7.56 18.76 -18.72
C ARG A 261 6.86 17.42 -18.93
N SER A 262 6.71 16.68 -17.84
CA SER A 262 6.08 15.36 -17.86
C SER A 262 5.24 15.16 -16.61
N THR A 263 4.20 14.35 -16.72
CA THR A 263 3.38 13.95 -15.58
C THR A 263 3.46 12.44 -15.45
N VAL A 264 3.76 11.97 -14.24
CA VAL A 264 3.70 10.57 -13.86
C VAL A 264 2.62 10.40 -12.80
N TRP A 265 2.00 9.24 -12.75
CA TRP A 265 0.95 8.95 -11.78
C TRP A 265 1.48 7.98 -10.74
N ILE A 266 1.18 8.27 -9.48
CA ILE A 266 1.50 7.37 -8.37
C ILE A 266 0.20 6.75 -7.90
N ARG A 267 0.21 5.43 -7.74
CA ARG A 267 -0.92 4.65 -7.24
C ARG A 267 -0.60 4.19 -5.83
N ALA A 268 -1.57 4.33 -4.94
CA ALA A 268 -1.57 3.71 -3.62
C ALA A 268 -2.53 2.52 -3.63
N THR A 269 -2.04 1.34 -3.28
CA THR A 269 -2.83 0.09 -3.33
C THR A 269 -2.79 -0.67 -2.01
N THR A 270 -3.87 -1.40 -1.74
CA THR A 270 -3.94 -2.38 -0.64
C THR A 270 -3.07 -3.61 -0.92
N GLU A 271 -2.93 -4.48 0.08
CA GLU A 271 -2.21 -5.76 -0.06
C GLU A 271 -2.81 -6.67 -1.14
N ASP A 272 -4.14 -6.66 -1.27
CA ASP A 272 -4.90 -7.39 -2.31
C ASP A 272 -4.86 -6.72 -3.69
N GLY A 273 -4.20 -5.57 -3.81
CA GLY A 273 -4.05 -4.83 -5.06
C GLY A 273 -5.21 -3.88 -5.40
N ARG A 274 -6.14 -3.63 -4.47
CA ARG A 274 -7.22 -2.65 -4.65
C ARG A 274 -6.61 -1.24 -4.67
N LEU A 275 -7.01 -0.42 -5.64
CA LEU A 275 -6.60 0.98 -5.71
C LEU A 275 -7.30 1.78 -4.62
N ILE A 276 -6.52 2.47 -3.77
CA ILE A 276 -7.01 3.40 -2.74
C ILE A 276 -7.08 4.80 -3.33
N ASP A 277 -5.97 5.28 -3.89
CA ASP A 277 -5.89 6.61 -4.50
C ASP A 277 -4.83 6.66 -5.62
N ARG A 278 -4.91 7.67 -6.48
CA ARG A 278 -4.02 7.92 -7.60
C ARG A 278 -3.75 9.41 -7.77
N VAL A 279 -2.50 9.84 -7.56
CA VAL A 279 -2.10 11.25 -7.59
C VAL A 279 -1.14 11.57 -8.76
N PRO A 280 -1.26 12.74 -9.41
CA PRO A 280 -0.35 13.15 -10.48
C PRO A 280 0.86 13.91 -9.93
N ILE A 281 2.07 13.38 -10.17
CA ILE A 281 3.33 14.10 -9.95
C ILE A 281 3.73 14.79 -11.25
N LYS A 282 3.86 16.12 -11.21
CA LYS A 282 4.23 16.95 -12.36
C LYS A 282 5.68 17.39 -12.23
N PHE A 283 6.49 17.09 -13.24
CA PHE A 283 7.86 17.57 -13.35
C PHE A 283 7.92 18.84 -14.17
N ALA A 284 8.50 19.91 -13.60
CA ALA A 284 8.93 21.07 -14.38
C ALA A 284 10.09 20.71 -15.32
N ALA A 285 10.54 21.66 -16.15
CA ALA A 285 11.59 21.37 -17.13
C ALA A 285 12.97 21.17 -16.48
N ASP A 286 13.16 21.79 -15.32
CA ASP A 286 14.41 22.01 -14.57
C ASP A 286 14.47 21.24 -13.24
N GLU A 287 13.40 20.54 -12.85
CA GLU A 287 13.34 19.79 -11.60
C GLU A 287 13.67 18.31 -11.80
N LYS A 288 14.50 17.71 -10.95
CA LYS A 288 14.71 16.24 -10.92
C LYS A 288 13.83 15.53 -9.90
N LEU A 289 13.48 16.20 -8.82
CA LEU A 289 12.62 15.69 -7.74
C LEU A 289 11.29 16.43 -7.81
N SER A 290 10.19 15.69 -7.74
CA SER A 290 8.86 16.27 -7.60
C SER A 290 8.07 15.47 -6.57
N GLU A 291 7.22 16.16 -5.84
CA GLU A 291 6.50 15.64 -4.69
C GLU A 291 5.00 15.94 -4.81
N GLN A 292 4.17 15.03 -4.32
CA GLN A 292 2.72 15.20 -4.33
C GLN A 292 2.10 14.58 -3.08
N LEU A 293 1.15 15.31 -2.50
CA LEU A 293 0.39 14.88 -1.33
C LEU A 293 -0.72 13.89 -1.73
N PHE A 294 -0.84 12.79 -0.98
CA PHE A 294 -2.05 11.97 -0.90
C PHE A 294 -2.98 12.56 0.15
N ASP A 295 -4.10 13.13 -0.30
CA ASP A 295 -5.16 13.65 0.57
C ASP A 295 -6.20 12.56 0.81
N ILE A 296 -5.93 11.70 1.79
CA ILE A 296 -6.76 10.54 2.12
C ILE A 296 -7.04 10.48 3.62
N PRO A 297 -8.21 10.00 4.04
CA PRO A 297 -8.50 9.69 5.43
C PRO A 297 -7.50 8.70 6.04
N VAL A 298 -7.25 8.81 7.36
CA VAL A 298 -6.29 7.96 8.10
C VAL A 298 -6.64 6.47 8.00
N SER A 299 -7.93 6.13 7.99
CA SER A 299 -8.40 4.74 7.83
C SER A 299 -7.94 4.14 6.51
N LEU A 300 -8.10 4.86 5.40
CA LEU A 300 -7.62 4.43 4.08
C LEU A 300 -6.09 4.46 3.97
N ARG A 301 -5.42 5.39 4.67
CA ARG A 301 -3.95 5.43 4.74
C ARG A 301 -3.39 4.16 5.37
N ASN A 302 -4.03 3.63 6.42
CA ASN A 302 -3.61 2.41 7.10
C ASN A 302 -3.75 1.14 6.23
N GLU A 303 -4.63 1.19 5.23
CA GLU A 303 -4.78 0.13 4.24
C GLU A 303 -3.72 0.18 3.12
N ILE A 304 -2.98 1.28 2.98
CA ILE A 304 -1.91 1.38 1.97
C ILE A 304 -0.81 0.39 2.31
N PHE A 305 -0.60 -0.52 1.38
CA PHE A 305 0.47 -1.52 1.43
C PHE A 305 1.59 -1.21 0.45
N ARG A 306 1.26 -0.57 -0.68
CA ARG A 306 2.20 -0.35 -1.77
C ARG A 306 1.93 0.98 -2.46
N LEU A 307 3.01 1.70 -2.77
CA LEU A 307 3.03 2.78 -3.73
C LEU A 307 3.80 2.35 -4.98
N ASP A 308 3.29 2.67 -6.17
CA ASP A 308 4.04 2.48 -7.40
C ASP A 308 3.81 3.58 -8.44
N ILE A 309 4.83 3.79 -9.27
CA ILE A 309 4.74 4.67 -10.44
C ILE A 309 4.02 3.91 -11.56
N GLU A 310 2.86 4.42 -11.96
CA GLU A 310 2.01 3.77 -12.95
C GLU A 310 2.72 3.66 -14.31
N GLY A 311 2.70 2.45 -14.87
CA GLY A 311 3.29 2.17 -16.18
C GLY A 311 4.81 2.12 -16.22
N VAL A 312 5.49 2.23 -15.07
CA VAL A 312 6.95 2.15 -14.97
C VAL A 312 7.33 0.84 -14.26
N PRO A 313 7.86 -0.15 -14.98
CA PRO A 313 8.33 -1.39 -14.36
C PRO A 313 9.69 -1.18 -13.69
N GLY A 314 9.92 -1.92 -12.60
CA GLY A 314 11.20 -1.97 -11.90
C GLY A 314 11.03 -1.91 -10.38
N ALA A 315 11.94 -2.54 -9.66
CA ALA A 315 11.95 -2.49 -8.19
C ALA A 315 12.11 -1.06 -7.65
N GLY A 316 12.84 -0.19 -8.36
CA GLY A 316 12.98 1.23 -7.99
C GLY A 316 11.71 2.06 -8.18
N ALA A 317 10.72 1.61 -8.95
CA ALA A 317 9.46 2.30 -9.16
C ALA A 317 8.39 1.97 -8.09
N VAL A 318 8.75 1.15 -7.09
CA VAL A 318 7.86 0.58 -6.09
C VAL A 318 8.38 0.92 -4.71
N PHE A 319 7.46 1.26 -3.81
CA PHE A 319 7.73 1.43 -2.40
C PHE A 319 6.70 0.65 -1.59
N LEU A 320 7.16 -0.30 -0.78
CA LEU A 320 6.33 -1.10 0.12
C LEU A 320 6.22 -0.41 1.46
N LEU A 321 4.99 -0.26 1.96
CA LEU A 321 4.71 0.26 3.29
C LEU A 321 4.59 -0.93 4.26
N ASP A 322 5.17 -0.77 5.45
CA ASP A 322 5.08 -1.73 6.54
C ASP A 322 4.38 -1.13 7.76
N GLU A 323 4.38 -1.87 8.87
CA GLU A 323 3.71 -1.46 10.12
C GLU A 323 4.15 -0.10 10.65
N ARG A 324 5.35 0.39 10.29
CA ARG A 324 5.85 1.72 10.73
C ARG A 324 5.07 2.87 10.12
N TRP A 325 4.37 2.62 9.01
CA TRP A 325 3.58 3.63 8.30
C TRP A 325 2.09 3.59 8.67
N ARG A 326 1.66 2.58 9.45
CA ARG A 326 0.29 2.44 9.94
C ARG A 326 0.12 3.24 11.23
N ARG A 327 -0.92 4.07 11.29
CA ARG A 327 -1.35 4.77 12.51
C ARG A 327 -2.21 3.82 13.34
N ARG A 328 -1.82 3.52 14.57
CA ARG A 328 -2.64 2.68 15.46
C ARG A 328 -3.85 3.48 15.98
N PRO A 329 -5.04 2.87 15.99
CA PRO A 329 -6.22 3.53 16.54
C PRO A 329 -6.15 3.53 18.08
N VAL A 330 -6.48 4.68 18.68
CA VAL A 330 -6.56 4.91 20.12
C VAL A 330 -8.01 5.15 20.49
N GLY A 331 -8.55 4.35 21.41
CA GLY A 331 -9.89 4.58 21.96
C GLY A 331 -9.83 5.61 23.08
N LEU A 332 -10.76 6.56 23.08
CA LEU A 332 -10.95 7.52 24.18
C LEU A 332 -12.35 7.38 24.78
N ILE A 333 -12.40 7.26 26.10
CA ILE A 333 -13.63 7.20 26.89
C ILE A 333 -13.53 8.20 28.04
N SER A 334 -14.57 9.00 28.24
CA SER A 334 -14.69 9.90 29.39
C SER A 334 -15.69 9.34 30.41
N GLY A 335 -15.45 9.63 31.69
CA GLY A 335 -16.44 9.45 32.75
C GLY A 335 -17.54 10.51 32.73
N GLY A 336 -17.29 11.69 32.16
CA GLY A 336 -18.29 12.71 31.85
C GLY A 336 -18.95 12.45 30.49
N GLY A 337 -20.24 12.78 30.33
CA GLY A 337 -20.91 12.70 29.03
C GLY A 337 -20.16 13.50 27.95
N PHE A 338 -20.31 13.11 26.69
CA PHE A 338 -19.59 13.66 25.53
C PHE A 338 -19.79 15.16 25.26
N GLU A 339 -20.60 15.86 26.05
CA GLU A 339 -21.03 17.23 25.79
C GLU A 339 -20.89 18.10 27.04
N SER A 340 -19.65 18.47 27.41
CA SER A 340 -19.47 19.75 28.10
C SER A 340 -19.48 20.86 27.04
N ASN A 341 -20.44 21.77 27.10
CA ASN A 341 -20.56 22.95 26.20
C ASN A 341 -19.36 23.94 26.29
N GLN A 342 -18.27 23.53 26.95
CA GLN A 342 -17.02 24.26 27.13
C GLN A 342 -15.85 23.33 26.83
N PRO A 343 -15.30 23.35 25.59
CA PRO A 343 -14.28 22.40 25.15
C PRO A 343 -13.04 22.33 26.05
N LEU A 344 -12.63 23.44 26.68
CA LEU A 344 -11.44 23.47 27.54
C LEU A 344 -11.63 22.77 28.91
N LEU A 345 -12.87 22.52 29.33
CA LEU A 345 -13.18 21.79 30.55
C LEU A 345 -13.53 20.32 30.28
N SER A 346 -13.45 19.87 29.02
CA SER A 346 -13.65 18.46 28.68
C SER A 346 -12.45 17.62 29.14
N ASP A 347 -12.74 16.45 29.71
CA ASP A 347 -11.73 15.47 30.12
C ASP A 347 -10.92 14.93 28.93
N LEU A 348 -11.46 14.99 27.70
CA LEU A 348 -10.85 14.43 26.50
C LEU A 348 -10.18 15.47 25.58
N TYR A 349 -10.52 16.75 25.69
CA TYR A 349 -10.09 17.77 24.71
C TYR A 349 -8.57 17.82 24.52
N TYR A 350 -7.81 17.80 25.61
CA TYR A 350 -6.34 17.84 25.56
C TYR A 350 -5.75 16.51 25.07
N LEU A 351 -6.35 15.37 25.42
CA LEU A 351 -5.97 14.06 24.89
C LEU A 351 -6.17 14.00 23.38
N GLU A 352 -7.34 14.40 22.88
CA GLU A 352 -7.64 14.45 21.45
C GLU A 352 -6.66 15.34 20.69
N ARG A 353 -6.40 16.55 21.20
CA ARG A 353 -5.41 17.49 20.62
C ARG A 353 -4.00 16.92 20.59
N ALA A 354 -3.59 16.18 21.63
CA ALA A 354 -2.27 15.57 21.71
C ALA A 354 -2.13 14.35 20.77
N LEU A 355 -3.22 13.60 20.56
CA LEU A 355 -3.20 12.32 19.84
C LEU A 355 -3.52 12.45 18.34
N ASN A 356 -4.45 13.31 17.94
CA ASN A 356 -4.91 13.46 16.56
C ASN A 356 -3.79 13.65 15.51
N PRO A 357 -2.68 14.39 15.80
CA PRO A 357 -1.60 14.53 14.82
C PRO A 357 -0.91 13.20 14.48
N TYR A 358 -0.97 12.20 15.36
CA TYR A 358 -0.16 10.97 15.29
C TYR A 358 -1.00 9.69 15.21
N ASN A 359 -2.23 9.69 15.72
CA ASN A 359 -3.07 8.51 15.91
C ASN A 359 -4.46 8.68 15.29
N GLU A 360 -5.14 7.55 15.06
CA GLU A 360 -6.57 7.56 14.73
C GLU A 360 -7.36 7.50 16.04
N VAL A 361 -7.98 8.62 16.43
CA VAL A 361 -8.78 8.66 17.66
C VAL A 361 -10.18 8.13 17.40
N ARG A 362 -10.65 7.20 18.24
CA ARG A 362 -12.00 6.62 18.19
C ARG A 362 -12.72 6.80 19.51
N HIS A 363 -14.03 7.01 19.42
CA HIS A 363 -14.93 7.17 20.55
C HIS A 363 -15.99 6.07 20.54
N GLY A 364 -16.47 5.66 21.71
CA GLY A 364 -17.46 4.61 21.83
C GLY A 364 -17.52 4.02 23.24
N ASN A 365 -18.28 2.93 23.38
CA ASN A 365 -18.28 2.13 24.61
C ASN A 365 -17.12 1.12 24.62
N ILE A 366 -16.83 0.55 25.80
CA ILE A 366 -15.72 -0.38 26.01
C ILE A 366 -15.85 -1.60 25.09
N GLU A 367 -17.05 -2.16 24.96
CA GLU A 367 -17.29 -3.35 24.14
C GLU A 367 -16.99 -3.13 22.65
N LEU A 368 -17.46 -2.02 22.07
CA LEU A 368 -17.24 -1.71 20.65
C LEU A 368 -15.78 -1.36 20.38
N LEU A 369 -15.13 -0.65 21.30
CA LEU A 369 -13.74 -0.23 21.15
C LEU A 369 -12.78 -1.42 21.26
N THR A 370 -12.98 -2.31 22.22
CA THR A 370 -12.14 -3.51 22.41
C THR A 370 -12.24 -4.53 21.26
N LYS A 371 -13.40 -4.66 20.59
CA LYS A 371 -13.58 -5.58 19.46
C LYS A 371 -12.97 -5.10 18.12
N ASN A 372 -12.73 -3.79 17.96
CA ASN A 372 -12.36 -3.19 16.67
C ASN A 372 -10.85 -3.01 16.44
N GLY A 373 -10.02 -3.85 17.06
CA GLY A 373 -8.56 -3.87 16.84
C GLY A 373 -7.82 -2.64 17.39
N LEU A 374 -8.27 -2.08 18.51
CA LEU A 374 -7.54 -1.05 19.24
C LEU A 374 -6.30 -1.61 19.91
N SER A 375 -5.21 -0.84 19.89
CA SER A 375 -3.98 -1.16 20.62
C SER A 375 -3.89 -0.44 21.97
N VAL A 376 -4.53 0.73 22.07
CA VAL A 376 -4.51 1.58 23.26
C VAL A 376 -5.91 2.09 23.55
N LEU A 377 -6.32 2.03 24.80
CA LEU A 377 -7.56 2.59 25.31
C LEU A 377 -7.25 3.55 26.46
N MET A 378 -7.76 4.78 26.39
CA MET A 378 -7.58 5.77 27.45
C MET A 378 -8.91 6.13 28.10
N LEU A 379 -8.98 5.96 29.41
CA LEU A 379 -10.12 6.33 30.24
C LEU A 379 -9.80 7.62 31.00
N ALA A 380 -10.56 8.69 30.76
CA ALA A 380 -10.41 9.96 31.45
C ALA A 380 -11.49 10.13 32.53
N ASP A 381 -11.05 10.20 33.80
CA ASP A 381 -11.89 10.35 34.99
C ASP A 381 -13.09 9.38 35.06
N VAL A 382 -12.88 8.11 34.75
CA VAL A 382 -13.89 7.06 34.96
C VAL A 382 -13.75 6.55 36.39
N GLY A 383 -14.80 6.74 37.21
CA GLY A 383 -14.81 6.39 38.64
C GLY A 383 -15.06 4.91 38.90
N HIS A 384 -16.28 4.45 38.66
CA HIS A 384 -16.66 3.05 38.80
C HIS A 384 -16.87 2.41 37.41
N LEU A 385 -16.23 1.26 37.19
CA LEU A 385 -16.45 0.41 36.01
C LEU A 385 -17.43 -0.72 36.35
N PRO A 386 -18.51 -0.91 35.57
CA PRO A 386 -19.36 -2.08 35.70
C PRO A 386 -18.56 -3.39 35.60
N GLU A 387 -19.00 -4.42 36.33
CA GLU A 387 -18.27 -5.68 36.43
C GLU A 387 -18.02 -6.34 35.05
N GLN A 388 -18.97 -6.25 34.13
CA GLN A 388 -18.82 -6.76 32.76
C GLN A 388 -17.75 -6.01 31.95
N ASP A 389 -17.70 -4.67 32.06
CA ASP A 389 -16.70 -3.85 31.40
C ASP A 389 -15.30 -4.12 31.96
N ARG A 390 -15.21 -4.31 33.28
CA ARG A 390 -13.96 -4.67 33.96
C ARG A 390 -13.41 -6.00 33.44
N GLN A 391 -14.22 -7.04 33.39
CA GLN A 391 -13.80 -8.35 32.86
C GLN A 391 -13.36 -8.27 31.39
N THR A 392 -14.08 -7.49 30.58
CA THR A 392 -13.74 -7.26 29.16
C THR A 392 -12.38 -6.58 29.02
N LEU A 393 -12.13 -5.53 29.81
CA LEU A 393 -10.84 -4.83 29.80
C LEU A 393 -9.71 -5.71 30.31
N GLU A 394 -9.93 -6.50 31.36
CA GLU A 394 -8.91 -7.40 31.89
C GLU A 394 -8.47 -8.44 30.85
N ALA A 395 -9.44 -9.07 30.18
CA ALA A 395 -9.14 -10.03 29.10
C ALA A 395 -8.44 -9.36 27.91
N TRP A 396 -8.83 -8.13 27.56
CA TRP A 396 -8.21 -7.37 26.48
C TRP A 396 -6.76 -6.96 26.80
N ILE A 397 -6.48 -6.54 28.04
CA ILE A 397 -5.12 -6.23 28.49
C ILE A 397 -4.25 -7.50 28.45
N GLU A 398 -4.76 -8.63 28.92
CA GLU A 398 -4.01 -9.90 28.89
C GLU A 398 -3.61 -10.33 27.48
N GLN A 399 -4.39 -9.95 26.46
CA GLN A 399 -4.11 -10.19 25.03
C GLN A 399 -3.19 -9.13 24.37
N GLY A 400 -2.57 -8.24 25.15
CA GLY A 400 -1.64 -7.22 24.64
C GLY A 400 -2.19 -5.80 24.57
N GLY A 401 -3.41 -5.55 25.06
CA GLY A 401 -3.98 -4.22 25.13
C GLY A 401 -3.29 -3.30 26.13
N VAL A 402 -3.15 -2.01 25.79
CA VAL A 402 -2.65 -0.98 26.72
C VAL A 402 -3.80 -0.14 27.24
N LEU A 403 -4.15 -0.29 28.52
CA LEU A 403 -5.14 0.54 29.20
C LEU A 403 -4.46 1.67 29.95
N VAL A 404 -4.77 2.91 29.57
CA VAL A 404 -4.32 4.13 30.25
C VAL A 404 -5.49 4.74 31.00
N ARG A 405 -5.30 5.07 32.26
CA ARG A 405 -6.29 5.75 33.08
C ARG A 405 -5.76 7.09 33.54
N PHE A 406 -6.60 8.10 33.48
CA PHE A 406 -6.34 9.41 34.08
C PHE A 406 -7.25 9.59 35.28
N ALA A 407 -6.66 9.99 36.40
CA ALA A 407 -7.41 10.29 37.61
C ALA A 407 -8.23 11.57 37.45
N GLY A 408 -9.21 11.74 38.32
CA GLY A 408 -10.01 12.95 38.38
C GLY A 408 -10.99 12.87 39.54
N PRO A 409 -11.92 13.84 39.66
CA PRO A 409 -12.88 13.87 40.75
C PRO A 409 -13.67 12.56 40.92
N ARG A 410 -14.07 11.90 39.83
CA ARG A 410 -14.85 10.65 39.88
C ARG A 410 -13.99 9.47 40.32
N LEU A 411 -12.77 9.32 39.79
CA LEU A 411 -11.85 8.26 40.23
C LEU A 411 -11.40 8.44 41.69
N ALA A 412 -11.27 9.67 42.17
CA ALA A 412 -10.92 9.93 43.57
C ALA A 412 -12.04 9.60 44.56
N ALA A 413 -13.31 9.67 44.12
CA ALA A 413 -14.47 9.36 44.93
C ALA A 413 -14.87 7.88 44.86
N GLY A 414 -14.58 7.22 43.74
CA GLY A 414 -14.91 5.82 43.50
C GLY A 414 -13.93 4.84 44.13
N ILE A 415 -14.41 3.60 44.33
CA ILE A 415 -13.59 2.44 44.70
C ILE A 415 -13.45 1.59 43.43
N ASP A 416 -12.32 1.73 42.72
CA ASP A 416 -12.01 0.93 41.52
C ASP A 416 -10.82 0.01 41.79
N THR A 417 -10.93 -1.23 41.31
CA THR A 417 -9.91 -2.28 41.45
C THR A 417 -9.03 -2.42 40.20
N LEU A 418 -9.43 -1.89 39.05
CA LEU A 418 -8.66 -1.94 37.80
C LEU A 418 -7.65 -0.79 37.72
N VAL A 419 -6.70 -0.81 38.65
CA VAL A 419 -5.60 0.17 38.78
C VAL A 419 -4.26 -0.54 39.03
N PRO A 420 -3.11 0.03 38.59
CA PRO A 420 -1.80 -0.60 38.75
C PRO A 420 -1.38 -0.75 40.21
N VAL A 421 -1.86 0.12 41.09
CA VAL A 421 -1.54 0.16 42.52
C VAL A 421 -2.81 0.46 43.32
N PRO A 422 -3.01 -0.14 44.50
CA PRO A 422 -4.12 0.21 45.37
C PRO A 422 -4.11 1.70 45.70
N LEU A 423 -5.28 2.33 45.72
CA LEU A 423 -5.44 3.77 45.96
C LEU A 423 -5.92 4.01 47.40
N ARG A 424 -5.48 5.11 48.00
CA ARG A 424 -5.92 5.51 49.34
C ARG A 424 -7.35 6.03 49.29
N ASN A 425 -8.24 5.46 50.11
CA ASN A 425 -9.67 5.83 50.22
C ASN A 425 -9.95 7.23 50.81
N THR A 426 -8.94 8.10 50.94
CA THR A 426 -9.06 9.43 51.59
C THR A 426 -9.38 10.57 50.60
N GLY A 427 -9.79 10.26 49.37
CA GLY A 427 -9.95 11.24 48.30
C GLY A 427 -8.62 11.84 47.82
N GLY A 428 -8.68 12.64 46.74
CA GLY A 428 -7.49 13.25 46.13
C GLY A 428 -6.77 14.25 47.04
N ARG A 429 -5.44 14.19 47.08
CA ARG A 429 -4.58 15.17 47.78
C ARG A 429 -4.57 16.47 47.00
N SER A 430 -5.10 17.55 47.59
CA SER A 430 -5.01 18.90 47.01
C SER A 430 -3.73 19.61 47.46
N LEU A 431 -2.91 20.00 46.49
CA LEU A 431 -1.65 20.72 46.57
C LEU A 431 -1.90 22.16 46.08
N GLY A 432 -2.13 23.09 47.00
CA GLY A 432 -2.48 24.47 46.67
C GLY A 432 -3.99 24.71 46.56
N GLY A 433 -4.38 25.95 46.88
CA GLY A 433 -5.77 26.44 46.94
C GLY A 433 -6.03 27.30 48.18
N ALA A 434 -7.13 28.06 48.21
CA ALA A 434 -7.46 29.00 49.30
C ALA A 434 -7.56 28.35 50.71
N LEU A 435 -7.67 27.02 50.77
CA LEU A 435 -7.74 26.20 51.99
C LEU A 435 -6.60 25.18 52.13
N SER A 436 -5.61 25.15 51.21
CA SER A 436 -4.47 24.22 51.24
C SER A 436 -3.17 24.97 51.56
N TRP A 437 -2.44 24.48 52.56
CA TRP A 437 -1.17 25.06 53.03
C TRP A 437 0.07 24.56 52.25
N GLN A 438 -0.12 23.75 51.21
CA GLN A 438 0.99 23.20 50.39
C GLN A 438 1.06 23.92 49.04
N GLU A 439 2.26 24.25 48.57
CA GLU A 439 2.47 24.79 47.23
C GLU A 439 2.25 23.71 46.15
N PRO A 440 1.85 24.08 44.92
CA PRO A 440 1.85 23.17 43.77
C PRO A 440 3.20 22.48 43.58
N MET A 441 3.18 21.18 43.31
CA MET A 441 4.40 20.36 43.29
C MET A 441 4.92 20.14 41.88
N PRO A 442 6.22 20.40 41.60
CA PRO A 442 6.83 20.06 40.34
C PRO A 442 7.10 18.56 40.19
N LEU A 443 7.29 18.13 38.95
CA LEU A 443 7.74 16.80 38.58
C LEU A 443 9.20 16.56 39.04
N GLY A 444 9.46 15.38 39.60
CA GLY A 444 10.81 14.88 39.85
C GLY A 444 11.41 14.23 38.59
N PRO A 445 12.73 13.97 38.58
CA PRO A 445 13.40 13.37 37.42
C PRO A 445 12.86 11.97 37.12
N PHE A 446 12.76 11.63 35.83
CA PHE A 446 12.42 10.27 35.39
C PHE A 446 13.58 9.31 35.68
N GLY A 447 13.29 8.15 36.27
CA GLY A 447 14.29 7.11 36.50
C GLY A 447 14.69 6.39 35.21
N ASP A 448 15.88 5.78 35.20
CA ASP A 448 16.44 5.11 34.01
C ASP A 448 15.59 3.92 33.52
N SER A 449 14.84 3.27 34.42
CA SER A 449 13.95 2.16 34.10
C SER A 449 12.54 2.59 33.68
N SER A 450 12.26 3.89 33.63
CA SER A 450 10.96 4.43 33.21
C SER A 450 10.86 4.49 31.69
N PRO A 451 9.69 4.24 31.08
CA PRO A 451 9.46 4.53 29.65
C PRO A 451 9.66 6.02 29.31
N PHE A 452 9.62 6.91 30.30
CA PHE A 452 9.85 8.34 30.16
C PHE A 452 11.32 8.77 30.32
N ALA A 453 12.24 7.80 30.43
CA ALA A 453 13.66 8.11 30.55
C ALA A 453 14.14 9.03 29.41
N LYS A 454 14.96 10.02 29.76
CA LYS A 454 15.53 11.05 28.86
C LYS A 454 14.56 12.09 28.31
N LEU A 455 13.28 12.10 28.73
CA LEU A 455 12.41 13.24 28.42
C LEU A 455 12.83 14.45 29.25
N GLU A 456 12.85 15.63 28.61
CA GLU A 456 13.14 16.89 29.29
C GLU A 456 11.89 17.36 30.05
N ILE A 457 12.05 17.71 31.33
CA ILE A 457 10.96 18.18 32.18
C ILE A 457 10.98 19.71 32.20
N PRO A 458 9.93 20.39 31.67
CA PRO A 458 9.83 21.84 31.76
C PRO A 458 9.67 22.31 33.21
N ASN A 459 10.31 23.42 33.57
CA ASN A 459 10.31 23.95 34.95
C ASN A 459 8.95 24.53 35.39
N ASP A 460 8.04 24.76 34.45
CA ASP A 460 6.72 25.35 34.67
C ASP A 460 5.62 24.31 34.91
N VAL A 461 5.90 23.01 34.76
CA VAL A 461 4.92 21.96 35.02
C VAL A 461 4.74 21.74 36.52
N VAL A 462 3.52 21.96 36.99
CA VAL A 462 3.10 21.84 38.39
C VAL A 462 1.82 21.01 38.53
N ILE A 463 1.79 20.20 39.57
CA ILE A 463 0.66 19.34 39.93
C ILE A 463 -0.02 19.94 41.16
N ASN A 464 -1.30 20.30 41.00
CA ASN A 464 -2.15 20.89 42.04
C ASN A 464 -3.01 19.85 42.75
N ARG A 465 -3.24 18.68 42.15
CA ARG A 465 -4.00 17.60 42.80
C ARG A 465 -3.61 16.24 42.25
N GLN A 466 -3.61 15.24 43.11
CA GLN A 466 -3.37 13.85 42.72
C GLN A 466 -4.12 12.85 43.59
N VAL A 467 -4.42 11.66 43.04
CA VAL A 467 -4.85 10.51 43.82
C VAL A 467 -3.63 9.79 44.38
N LEU A 468 -3.62 9.49 45.68
CA LEU A 468 -2.48 8.85 46.34
C LEU A 468 -2.58 7.32 46.26
N ALA A 469 -1.47 6.68 45.91
CA ALA A 469 -1.33 5.24 46.02
C ALA A 469 -1.06 4.80 47.48
N GLU A 470 -1.47 3.59 47.84
CA GLU A 470 -1.12 2.96 49.10
C GLU A 470 0.33 2.46 49.06
N PRO A 471 1.18 2.79 50.05
CA PRO A 471 2.56 2.32 50.08
C PRO A 471 2.64 0.78 50.07
N SER A 472 3.36 0.22 49.12
CA SER A 472 3.60 -1.22 49.01
C SER A 472 5.06 -1.52 48.65
N PRO A 473 5.59 -2.73 48.94
CA PRO A 473 6.96 -3.10 48.60
C PRO A 473 7.28 -2.99 47.10
N GLU A 474 6.26 -3.22 46.26
CA GLU A 474 6.38 -3.21 44.79
C GLU A 474 6.22 -1.81 44.17
N MET A 475 5.89 -0.80 45.00
CA MET A 475 5.64 0.58 44.55
C MET A 475 6.78 1.13 43.70
N ASN A 476 8.02 0.83 44.07
CA ASN A 476 9.18 1.34 43.35
C ASN A 476 9.31 0.77 41.93
N ALA A 477 8.99 -0.50 41.74
CA ALA A 477 9.00 -1.14 40.43
C ALA A 477 7.84 -0.65 39.54
N ARG A 478 6.69 -0.32 40.15
CA ARG A 478 5.48 0.11 39.44
C ARG A 478 5.42 1.62 39.17
N THR A 479 6.35 2.43 39.68
CA THR A 479 6.31 3.90 39.51
C THR A 479 7.20 4.37 38.37
N TRP A 480 6.61 5.04 37.38
CA TRP A 480 7.31 5.57 36.19
C TRP A 480 7.62 7.06 36.27
N ALA A 481 6.81 7.83 36.99
CA ALA A 481 7.04 9.24 37.24
C ALA A 481 6.69 9.58 38.70
N ARG A 482 7.42 10.53 39.29
CA ARG A 482 7.24 10.96 40.68
C ARG A 482 7.24 12.48 40.75
N LEU A 483 6.65 13.02 41.81
CA LEU A 483 6.86 14.41 42.21
C LEU A 483 8.19 14.55 42.96
N VAL A 484 8.64 15.79 43.17
CA VAL A 484 9.86 16.08 43.93
C VAL A 484 9.81 15.55 45.38
N ASP A 485 8.62 15.41 45.96
CA ASP A 485 8.43 14.80 47.28
C ASP A 485 8.48 13.25 47.28
N GLY A 486 8.73 12.63 46.11
CA GLY A 486 8.84 11.19 45.93
C GLY A 486 7.51 10.46 45.72
N THR A 487 6.37 11.16 45.80
CA THR A 487 5.06 10.56 45.57
C THR A 487 4.87 10.16 44.10
N PRO A 488 4.28 8.97 43.80
CA PRO A 488 4.04 8.54 42.42
C PRO A 488 3.05 9.45 41.70
N LEU A 489 3.38 9.85 40.47
CA LEU A 489 2.49 10.56 39.55
C LEU A 489 2.01 9.67 38.39
N VAL A 490 2.86 8.77 37.91
CA VAL A 490 2.47 7.77 36.91
C VAL A 490 2.91 6.39 37.39
N THR A 491 1.97 5.46 37.41
CA THR A 491 2.22 4.06 37.77
C THR A 491 1.83 3.13 36.63
N GLY A 492 2.53 2.01 36.51
CA GLY A 492 2.32 1.00 35.46
C GLY A 492 2.48 -0.41 35.99
N LEU A 493 1.64 -1.32 35.49
CA LEU A 493 1.63 -2.75 35.79
C LEU A 493 1.51 -3.51 34.47
N SER A 494 2.44 -4.44 34.22
CA SER A 494 2.30 -5.40 33.12
C SER A 494 1.35 -6.52 33.55
N LYS A 495 0.35 -6.84 32.72
CA LYS A 495 -0.63 -7.90 32.96
C LYS A 495 -0.81 -8.68 31.66
N GLY A 496 -0.43 -9.97 31.68
CA GLY A 496 -0.33 -10.76 30.45
C GLY A 496 0.67 -10.13 29.48
N ASP A 497 0.27 -10.01 28.21
CA ASP A 497 1.08 -9.36 27.17
C ASP A 497 0.89 -7.83 27.10
N GLY A 498 -0.01 -7.26 27.93
CA GLY A 498 -0.38 -5.85 27.89
C GLY A 498 0.03 -5.04 29.12
N TRP A 499 -0.48 -3.81 29.19
CA TRP A 499 -0.14 -2.83 30.21
C TRP A 499 -1.36 -2.13 30.79
N LEU A 500 -1.37 -1.98 32.11
CA LEU A 500 -2.29 -1.13 32.86
C LEU A 500 -1.51 0.05 33.43
N ILE A 501 -1.92 1.27 33.07
CA ILE A 501 -1.20 2.51 33.39
C ILE A 501 -2.17 3.49 34.05
N LEU A 502 -1.74 4.16 35.11
CA LEU A 502 -2.50 5.20 35.80
C LEU A 502 -1.67 6.47 35.92
N PHE A 503 -2.20 7.55 35.34
CA PHE A 503 -1.80 8.91 35.67
C PHE A 503 -2.61 9.35 36.89
N HIS A 504 -1.91 9.63 37.99
CA HIS A 504 -2.50 10.02 39.26
C HIS A 504 -3.06 11.46 39.26
N THR A 505 -3.06 12.14 38.10
CA THR A 505 -3.64 13.46 37.87
C THR A 505 -4.57 13.44 36.66
N SER A 506 -5.33 14.52 36.44
CA SER A 506 -6.28 14.63 35.34
C SER A 506 -5.62 14.82 33.98
N ALA A 507 -6.33 14.39 32.93
CA ALA A 507 -5.94 14.56 31.54
C ALA A 507 -6.18 15.99 31.01
N ASN A 508 -6.82 16.83 31.83
CA ASN A 508 -7.19 18.22 31.55
C ASN A 508 -6.43 19.17 32.49
N THR A 509 -6.85 20.44 32.55
CA THR A 509 -6.17 21.46 33.36
C THR A 509 -6.65 21.56 34.82
N ASP A 510 -7.59 20.73 35.26
CA ASP A 510 -8.23 20.90 36.57
C ASP A 510 -7.27 20.62 37.72
N TRP A 511 -6.43 19.59 37.57
CA TRP A 511 -5.54 19.11 38.64
C TRP A 511 -4.06 19.39 38.37
N SER A 512 -3.70 19.75 37.13
CA SER A 512 -2.33 20.08 36.76
C SER A 512 -2.29 20.94 35.50
N ASN A 513 -1.17 21.59 35.23
CA ASN A 513 -0.92 22.19 33.91
C ASN A 513 -0.12 21.25 32.98
N LEU A 514 0.07 19.99 33.35
CA LEU A 514 0.81 19.01 32.54
C LEU A 514 0.21 18.91 31.13
N ALA A 515 -1.11 18.85 31.01
CA ALA A 515 -1.83 18.78 29.74
C ALA A 515 -1.57 19.95 28.76
N LEU A 516 -1.01 21.07 29.25
CA LEU A 516 -0.61 22.23 28.44
C LEU A 516 0.83 22.15 27.93
N SER A 517 1.61 21.20 28.42
CA SER A 517 3.05 21.09 28.13
C SER A 517 3.34 20.15 26.95
N GLY A 518 4.45 20.39 26.25
CA GLY A 518 4.98 19.43 25.26
C GLY A 518 5.34 18.07 25.88
N LEU A 519 5.74 18.07 27.16
CA LEU A 519 6.06 16.85 27.91
C LEU A 519 4.87 15.88 27.95
N PHE A 520 3.64 16.37 28.07
CA PHE A 520 2.44 15.52 28.05
C PHE A 520 2.29 14.76 26.74
N VAL A 521 2.52 15.45 25.60
CA VAL A 521 2.50 14.83 24.28
C VAL A 521 3.59 13.76 24.18
N ASP A 522 4.80 14.05 24.64
CA ASP A 522 5.90 13.10 24.59
C ASP A 522 5.66 11.88 25.51
N MET A 523 5.09 12.08 26.71
CA MET A 523 4.71 11.00 27.60
C MET A 523 3.64 10.09 26.98
N LEU A 524 2.59 10.66 26.38
CA LEU A 524 1.56 9.88 25.68
C LEU A 524 2.15 9.05 24.53
N ARG A 525 3.10 9.63 23.77
CA ARG A 525 3.79 8.90 22.70
C ARG A 525 4.56 7.71 23.24
N ARG A 526 5.31 7.87 24.35
CA ARG A 526 6.00 6.74 25.00
C ARG A 526 5.04 5.65 25.47
N VAL A 527 3.86 6.02 25.96
CA VAL A 527 2.84 5.04 26.38
C VAL A 527 2.27 4.29 25.19
N ILE A 528 2.03 4.96 24.06
CA ILE A 528 1.54 4.31 22.84
C ILE A 528 2.63 3.39 22.25
N GLU A 529 3.90 3.78 22.33
CA GLU A 529 5.06 2.96 21.99
C GLU A 529 5.13 1.66 22.84
N LEU A 530 4.62 1.65 24.08
CA LEU A 530 4.54 0.40 24.85
C LEU A 530 3.57 -0.61 24.21
N GLY A 531 2.52 -0.12 23.55
CA GLY A 531 1.65 -0.94 22.71
C GLY A 531 2.30 -1.35 21.37
N GLU A 532 3.41 -0.71 20.97
CA GLU A 532 4.25 -1.16 19.86
C GLU A 532 5.14 -2.36 20.23
N GLY A 533 5.46 -2.52 21.53
CA GLY A 533 6.37 -3.54 22.07
C GLY A 533 5.89 -4.99 22.02
N VAL A 534 4.68 -5.25 21.50
CA VAL A 534 4.19 -6.61 21.18
C VAL A 534 4.37 -6.93 19.68
N GLY A 535 4.82 -5.96 18.87
CA GLY A 535 5.21 -6.13 17.47
C GLY A 535 6.73 -6.08 17.21
N ASP A 536 7.53 -5.63 18.17
CA ASP A 536 8.92 -6.05 18.33
C ASP A 536 8.89 -7.03 19.52
N GLU A 537 8.57 -8.30 19.27
CA GLU A 537 8.86 -9.33 20.28
C GLU A 537 10.32 -9.16 20.72
N PRO A 538 10.61 -9.05 22.02
CA PRO A 538 11.94 -9.33 22.52
C PRO A 538 12.23 -10.81 22.24
N GLY A 539 12.75 -11.10 21.03
CA GLY A 539 12.97 -12.47 20.56
C GLY A 539 13.06 -12.67 19.05
N VAL A 540 12.48 -11.79 18.22
CA VAL A 540 12.64 -11.90 16.74
C VAL A 540 13.91 -11.17 16.31
N ASP A 541 15.05 -11.77 16.64
CA ASP A 541 16.36 -11.27 16.22
C ASP A 541 16.50 -11.31 14.68
N LEU A 542 15.88 -12.28 14.02
CA LEU A 542 16.00 -12.54 12.58
C LEU A 542 14.67 -12.38 11.84
N LEU A 543 14.69 -11.58 10.79
CA LEU A 543 13.57 -11.34 9.87
C LEU A 543 13.77 -12.17 8.59
N PRO A 544 13.13 -13.34 8.45
CA PRO A 544 13.22 -14.14 7.22
C PRO A 544 12.48 -13.46 6.05
N PRO A 545 12.88 -13.71 4.80
CA PRO A 545 12.20 -13.12 3.64
C PRO A 545 10.80 -13.72 3.46
N LEU A 546 9.77 -12.88 3.45
CA LEU A 546 8.37 -13.31 3.26
C LEU A 546 7.93 -13.20 1.80
N ARG A 547 8.19 -12.05 1.19
CA ARG A 547 7.86 -11.76 -0.21
C ARG A 547 8.89 -10.80 -0.78
N VAL A 548 9.37 -11.05 -1.99
CA VAL A 548 10.43 -10.24 -2.61
C VAL A 548 9.97 -9.68 -3.95
N LEU A 549 10.50 -8.51 -4.33
CA LEU A 549 10.25 -7.90 -5.62
C LEU A 549 11.12 -8.58 -6.69
N ASP A 550 10.55 -8.87 -7.85
CA ASP A 550 11.31 -9.20 -9.05
C ASP A 550 11.91 -7.95 -9.70
N GLY A 551 12.77 -8.10 -10.71
CA GLY A 551 13.35 -6.96 -11.42
C GLY A 551 12.36 -6.09 -12.18
N PHE A 552 11.09 -6.49 -12.31
CA PHE A 552 10.00 -5.67 -12.86
C PHE A 552 9.15 -5.00 -11.77
N GLY A 553 9.48 -5.19 -10.49
CA GLY A 553 8.78 -4.62 -9.34
C GLY A 553 7.51 -5.39 -8.94
N ARG A 554 7.38 -6.67 -9.31
CA ARG A 554 6.26 -7.53 -8.91
C ARG A 554 6.62 -8.29 -7.64
N LEU A 555 5.71 -8.30 -6.67
CA LEU A 555 5.92 -8.92 -5.37
C LEU A 555 5.53 -10.41 -5.40
N GLY A 556 6.51 -11.31 -5.24
CA GLY A 556 6.35 -12.76 -5.31
C GLY A 556 6.93 -13.49 -4.10
N PRO A 557 6.94 -14.83 -4.10
CA PRO A 557 7.61 -15.63 -3.09
C PRO A 557 9.13 -15.35 -3.10
N PRO A 558 9.83 -15.52 -1.96
CA PRO A 558 11.27 -15.33 -1.86
C PRO A 558 12.02 -16.34 -2.73
N ASN A 559 13.20 -15.95 -3.19
CA ASN A 559 14.09 -16.87 -3.89
C ASN A 559 14.70 -17.84 -2.87
N ALA A 560 15.05 -19.05 -3.30
CA ALA A 560 15.67 -20.05 -2.43
C ALA A 560 16.95 -19.55 -1.74
N ASP A 561 17.65 -18.62 -2.39
CA ASP A 561 18.90 -18.03 -1.93
C ASP A 561 18.72 -16.68 -1.22
N SER A 562 17.51 -16.34 -0.77
CA SER A 562 17.24 -15.13 0.01
C SER A 562 17.48 -15.40 1.51
N PHE A 563 18.30 -14.58 2.16
CA PHE A 563 18.68 -14.75 3.55
C PHE A 563 17.85 -13.86 4.49
N ALA A 564 17.79 -14.27 5.77
CA ALA A 564 17.17 -13.48 6.83
C ALA A 564 18.03 -12.28 7.23
N ILE A 565 17.39 -11.19 7.62
CA ILE A 565 18.05 -9.94 8.03
C ILE A 565 17.89 -9.77 9.53
N GLN A 566 18.94 -9.35 10.23
CA GLN A 566 18.84 -9.00 11.65
C GLN A 566 17.87 -7.80 11.83
N ALA A 567 16.94 -7.89 12.77
CA ALA A 567 15.88 -6.89 12.94
C ALA A 567 16.42 -5.45 13.16
N GLY A 568 17.52 -5.33 13.90
CA GLY A 568 18.22 -4.05 14.11
C GLY A 568 18.90 -3.47 12.85
N ASP A 569 19.25 -4.32 11.89
CA ASP A 569 20.03 -3.94 10.71
C ASP A 569 19.17 -3.68 9.46
N ILE A 570 17.88 -4.02 9.48
CA ILE A 570 16.96 -3.85 8.34
C ILE A 570 16.98 -2.42 7.76
N ARG A 571 17.16 -1.41 8.61
CA ARG A 571 17.25 0.00 8.20
C ARG A 571 18.57 0.34 7.50
N ARG A 572 19.65 -0.39 7.75
CA ARG A 572 20.98 -0.15 7.17
C ARG A 572 21.24 -1.06 5.97
N GLN A 573 20.56 -2.20 5.90
CA GLN A 573 20.69 -3.16 4.80
C GLN A 573 20.46 -2.49 3.44
N ILE A 574 21.42 -2.69 2.52
CA ILE A 574 21.29 -2.28 1.12
C ILE A 574 20.73 -3.49 0.37
N PRO A 575 19.71 -3.32 -0.50
CA PRO A 575 19.22 -4.44 -1.30
C PRO A 575 20.29 -5.02 -2.20
N ASP A 576 20.53 -6.31 -2.08
CA ASP A 576 21.54 -7.08 -2.81
C ASP A 576 20.94 -8.43 -3.29
N SER A 577 21.76 -9.31 -3.85
CA SER A 577 21.28 -10.60 -4.36
C SER A 577 20.83 -11.59 -3.27
N GLY A 578 21.40 -11.50 -2.06
CA GLY A 578 21.00 -12.29 -0.90
C GLY A 578 19.86 -11.66 -0.10
N HIS A 579 19.71 -10.33 -0.18
CA HIS A 579 18.69 -9.54 0.47
C HIS A 579 17.92 -8.70 -0.56
N PRO A 580 17.14 -9.33 -1.46
CA PRO A 580 16.36 -8.61 -2.45
C PRO A 580 15.31 -7.68 -1.81
N PRO A 581 14.96 -6.55 -2.45
CA PRO A 581 13.96 -5.64 -1.89
C PRO A 581 12.60 -6.34 -1.77
N GLY A 582 11.90 -6.15 -0.64
CA GLY A 582 10.74 -6.97 -0.29
C GLY A 582 10.25 -6.78 1.15
N LEU A 583 9.43 -7.71 1.61
CA LEU A 583 8.95 -7.83 2.98
C LEU A 583 9.68 -8.95 3.71
N TYR A 584 10.12 -8.66 4.93
CA TYR A 584 10.87 -9.53 5.81
C TYR A 584 10.19 -9.62 7.18
N GLY A 585 10.27 -10.77 7.83
CA GLY A 585 9.74 -11.02 9.17
C GLY A 585 8.74 -12.18 9.20
N THR A 586 7.75 -12.10 10.07
CA THR A 586 6.71 -13.13 10.26
C THR A 586 5.35 -12.63 9.79
N SER A 587 4.31 -13.47 9.89
CA SER A 587 2.93 -13.04 9.61
C SER A 587 2.49 -11.86 10.48
N MET A 588 3.02 -11.78 11.71
CA MET A 588 2.72 -10.75 12.71
C MET A 588 3.65 -9.53 12.61
N VAL A 589 4.95 -9.75 12.40
CA VAL A 589 5.95 -8.68 12.33
C VAL A 589 6.48 -8.56 10.92
N ARG A 590 6.07 -7.53 10.17
CA ARG A 590 6.51 -7.31 8.79
C ARG A 590 7.33 -6.02 8.70
N ARG A 591 8.48 -6.10 8.05
CA ARG A 591 9.36 -4.96 7.74
C ARG A 591 9.64 -4.91 6.25
N ALA A 592 9.56 -3.73 5.67
CA ALA A 592 9.87 -3.50 4.26
C ALA A 592 11.35 -3.10 4.08
N LEU A 593 12.03 -3.77 3.16
CA LEU A 593 13.32 -3.41 2.60
C LEU A 593 13.08 -2.81 1.21
N ASN A 594 13.13 -1.48 1.10
CA ASN A 594 12.91 -0.77 -0.17
C ASN A 594 14.22 -0.29 -0.78
N LEU A 595 14.28 -0.29 -2.10
CA LEU A 595 15.42 0.25 -2.84
C LEU A 595 15.46 1.79 -2.79
N GLY A 596 14.29 2.45 -2.83
CA GLY A 596 14.17 3.90 -2.78
C GLY A 596 14.73 4.55 -1.51
N ASP A 597 14.92 3.77 -0.43
CA ASP A 597 15.51 4.24 0.84
C ASP A 597 17.04 4.47 0.74
N LYS A 598 17.68 3.94 -0.30
CA LYS A 598 19.14 3.91 -0.47
C LYS A 598 19.65 4.70 -1.68
N ILE A 599 18.75 5.41 -2.36
CA ILE A 599 19.07 6.16 -3.57
C ILE A 599 18.83 7.64 -3.32
N ASP A 600 19.92 8.39 -3.19
CA ASP A 600 19.86 9.84 -3.01
C ASP A 600 19.87 10.59 -4.35
N GLU A 601 20.62 10.08 -5.33
CA GLU A 601 20.77 10.71 -6.64
C GLU A 601 20.80 9.68 -7.78
N LEU A 602 20.25 10.08 -8.93
CA LEU A 602 20.40 9.40 -10.20
C LEU A 602 21.20 10.30 -11.14
N VAL A 603 22.41 9.85 -11.51
CA VAL A 603 23.31 10.61 -12.38
C VAL A 603 23.46 9.90 -13.72
N PRO A 604 23.11 10.55 -14.85
CA PRO A 604 23.27 9.96 -16.16
C PRO A 604 24.74 9.91 -16.59
N ILE A 605 25.11 8.85 -17.32
CA ILE A 605 26.45 8.77 -17.92
C ILE A 605 26.56 9.83 -19.02
N THR A 606 27.50 10.75 -18.83
CA THR A 606 27.88 11.75 -19.83
C THR A 606 29.38 11.65 -20.10
N ASN A 607 29.82 12.05 -21.30
CA ASN A 607 31.24 12.13 -21.67
C ASN A 607 32.02 10.80 -21.53
N LEU A 608 31.63 9.79 -22.30
CA LEU A 608 32.38 8.53 -22.38
C LEU A 608 33.84 8.78 -22.83
N PRO A 609 34.81 7.97 -22.35
CA PRO A 609 36.20 8.04 -22.79
C PRO A 609 36.38 8.02 -24.32
N ALA A 610 37.43 8.67 -24.81
CA ALA A 610 37.75 8.70 -26.23
C ALA A 610 37.96 7.29 -26.80
N GLY A 611 37.47 7.05 -28.02
CA GLY A 611 37.54 5.75 -28.68
C GLY A 611 36.39 4.78 -28.37
N ILE A 612 35.44 5.19 -27.52
CA ILE A 612 34.20 4.45 -27.27
C ILE A 612 33.09 4.98 -28.17
N GLU A 613 32.48 4.10 -28.97
CA GLU A 613 31.35 4.45 -29.82
C GLU A 613 30.04 4.36 -29.01
N SER A 614 29.28 5.45 -28.92
CA SER A 614 27.96 5.45 -28.25
C SER A 614 26.83 5.29 -29.28
N VAL A 615 25.98 4.29 -29.07
CA VAL A 615 24.84 3.96 -29.91
C VAL A 615 23.57 3.95 -29.06
N SER A 616 22.46 4.47 -29.58
CA SER A 616 21.17 4.42 -28.87
C SER A 616 20.41 3.15 -29.23
N PHE A 617 19.75 2.52 -28.24
CA PHE A 617 18.91 1.35 -28.48
C PHE A 617 17.82 1.64 -29.52
N GLY A 618 17.70 0.75 -30.51
CA GLY A 618 16.61 0.77 -31.49
C GLY A 618 16.69 1.84 -32.59
N ARG A 619 17.80 2.58 -32.73
CA ARG A 619 17.97 3.57 -33.82
C ARG A 619 18.05 2.91 -35.21
N ASP A 620 18.50 1.67 -35.28
CA ASP A 620 18.56 0.86 -36.51
C ASP A 620 17.78 -0.44 -36.35
N ARG A 621 16.46 -0.37 -36.52
CA ARG A 621 15.65 -1.60 -36.59
C ARG A 621 15.95 -2.27 -37.93
N GLN A 622 16.91 -3.20 -37.92
CA GLN A 622 17.21 -4.03 -39.06
C GLN A 622 15.96 -4.85 -39.42
N VAL A 623 15.37 -4.60 -40.58
CA VAL A 623 14.25 -5.38 -41.08
C VAL A 623 14.78 -6.41 -42.08
N ASN A 624 14.58 -7.69 -41.78
CA ASN A 624 14.91 -8.77 -42.70
C ASN A 624 13.73 -9.01 -43.65
N LEU A 625 13.95 -8.76 -44.94
CA LEU A 625 12.93 -8.91 -45.99
C LEU A 625 12.85 -10.33 -46.55
N ARG A 626 13.78 -11.24 -46.19
CA ARG A 626 13.84 -12.61 -46.71
C ARG A 626 12.52 -13.35 -46.57
N SER A 627 11.93 -13.36 -45.37
CA SER A 627 10.69 -14.10 -45.10
C SER A 627 9.51 -13.55 -45.90
N TRP A 628 9.41 -12.23 -46.03
CA TRP A 628 8.37 -11.57 -46.82
C TRP A 628 8.52 -11.85 -48.32
N LEU A 629 9.74 -11.85 -48.84
CA LEU A 629 10.03 -12.21 -50.23
C LEU A 629 9.76 -13.69 -50.50
N MET A 630 10.12 -14.58 -49.57
CA MET A 630 9.86 -16.02 -49.69
C MET A 630 8.35 -16.32 -49.65
N LEU A 631 7.62 -15.66 -48.75
CA LEU A 631 6.16 -15.77 -48.66
C LEU A 631 5.49 -15.28 -49.95
N SER A 632 5.93 -14.11 -50.45
CA SER A 632 5.42 -13.55 -51.71
C SER A 632 5.69 -14.48 -52.90
N ALA A 633 6.91 -15.04 -52.98
CA ALA A 633 7.26 -16.02 -54.01
C ALA A 633 6.40 -17.30 -53.92
N MET A 634 6.13 -17.79 -52.71
CA MET A 634 5.31 -18.98 -52.49
C MET A 634 3.85 -18.75 -52.89
N ILE A 635 3.27 -17.60 -52.54
CA ILE A 635 1.90 -17.22 -52.92
C ILE A 635 1.81 -17.12 -54.46
N LEU A 636 2.77 -16.46 -55.11
CA LEU A 636 2.79 -16.34 -56.56
C LEU A 636 3.03 -17.68 -57.26
N ALA A 637 3.85 -18.57 -56.72
CA ALA A 637 4.05 -19.92 -57.25
C ALA A 637 2.77 -20.79 -57.13
N LEU A 638 2.05 -20.67 -56.01
CA LEU A 638 0.76 -21.33 -55.85
C LEU A 638 -0.27 -20.79 -56.86
N ALA A 639 -0.29 -19.48 -57.07
CA ALA A 639 -1.12 -18.85 -58.09
C ALA A 639 -0.74 -19.32 -59.51
N ASP A 640 0.56 -19.39 -59.86
CA ASP A 640 1.04 -19.94 -61.14
C ASP A 640 0.53 -21.37 -61.34
N TYR A 641 0.63 -22.22 -60.30
CA TYR A 641 0.17 -23.60 -60.35
C TYR A 641 -1.36 -23.70 -60.57
N MET A 642 -2.15 -22.90 -59.84
CA MET A 642 -3.60 -22.85 -60.02
C MET A 642 -4.00 -22.38 -61.42
N ILE A 643 -3.34 -21.34 -61.94
CA ILE A 643 -3.58 -20.83 -63.29
C ILE A 643 -3.24 -21.90 -64.34
N VAL A 644 -2.13 -22.60 -64.19
CA VAL A 644 -1.72 -23.66 -65.12
C VAL A 644 -2.71 -24.82 -65.09
N LEU A 645 -3.20 -25.23 -63.92
CA LEU A 645 -4.25 -26.26 -63.80
C LEU A 645 -5.57 -25.79 -64.42
N TRP A 646 -5.93 -24.52 -64.25
CA TRP A 646 -7.11 -23.91 -64.86
C TRP A 646 -7.03 -23.94 -66.39
N MET A 647 -5.92 -23.48 -66.96
CA MET A 647 -5.70 -23.47 -68.42
C MET A 647 -5.63 -24.89 -69.01
N ARG A 648 -5.13 -25.87 -68.25
CA ARG A 648 -5.11 -27.28 -68.67
C ARG A 648 -6.47 -27.97 -68.54
N GLY A 649 -7.50 -27.28 -68.03
CA GLY A 649 -8.83 -27.84 -67.82
C GLY A 649 -8.88 -28.93 -66.73
N LEU A 650 -7.85 -29.03 -65.89
CA LEU A 650 -7.72 -30.04 -64.83
C LEU A 650 -8.36 -29.60 -63.51
N LEU A 651 -8.70 -28.31 -63.38
CA LEU A 651 -9.58 -27.88 -62.31
C LEU A 651 -11.03 -28.18 -62.70
N PRO A 652 -11.82 -28.83 -61.83
CA PRO A 652 -13.25 -29.03 -62.04
C PRO A 652 -14.01 -27.71 -61.83
N LEU A 653 -13.70 -26.68 -62.62
CA LEU A 653 -14.66 -25.62 -62.91
C LEU A 653 -15.57 -26.15 -64.02
N GLY A 654 -16.31 -27.20 -63.67
CA GLY A 654 -17.29 -27.82 -64.55
C GLY A 654 -18.30 -26.78 -65.02
N ARG A 655 -18.60 -26.85 -66.31
CA ARG A 655 -19.81 -26.29 -66.92
C ARG A 655 -21.04 -26.68 -66.08
N GLN A 656 -21.45 -25.83 -65.16
CA GLN A 656 -22.84 -25.74 -64.71
C GLN A 656 -23.09 -24.40 -64.02
N GLN A 657 -23.85 -23.57 -64.75
CA GLN A 657 -24.87 -22.62 -64.31
C GLN A 657 -24.56 -21.63 -63.18
N ARG A 658 -24.64 -20.34 -63.54
CA ARG A 658 -25.05 -19.18 -62.72
C ARG A 658 -24.73 -19.30 -61.22
N LEU A 659 -23.52 -18.91 -60.84
CA LEU A 659 -23.24 -18.46 -59.48
C LEU A 659 -22.80 -17.01 -59.55
N GLY A 660 -23.65 -16.15 -58.98
CA GLY A 660 -23.38 -14.74 -58.78
C GLY A 660 -22.14 -14.53 -57.93
N SER A 661 -21.62 -13.32 -58.02
CA SER A 661 -20.55 -12.71 -57.23
C SER A 661 -20.67 -12.96 -55.72
N ALA A 662 -20.25 -14.13 -55.23
CA ALA A 662 -20.19 -14.43 -53.80
C ALA A 662 -19.03 -15.35 -53.38
N GLY A 663 -18.28 -15.94 -54.33
CA GLY A 663 -17.17 -16.86 -54.01
C GLY A 663 -15.85 -16.21 -53.64
N VAL A 664 -15.61 -14.96 -54.04
CA VAL A 664 -14.36 -14.22 -53.74
C VAL A 664 -14.42 -13.53 -52.36
N PHE A 665 -15.62 -13.34 -51.81
CA PHE A 665 -15.81 -12.65 -50.52
C PHE A 665 -15.58 -13.57 -49.29
N LEU A 666 -15.76 -14.88 -49.44
CA LEU A 666 -15.67 -15.84 -48.33
C LEU A 666 -14.24 -16.26 -47.97
N LEU A 667 -13.26 -16.07 -48.87
CA LEU A 667 -11.85 -16.32 -48.56
C LEU A 667 -11.14 -15.11 -47.93
N CYS A 668 -11.71 -13.91 -48.09
CA CYS A 668 -11.25 -12.70 -47.39
C CYS A 668 -11.84 -12.53 -45.99
N LEU A 669 -12.98 -13.17 -45.69
CA LEU A 669 -13.65 -13.07 -44.39
C LEU A 669 -13.10 -14.03 -43.32
N SER A 670 -12.45 -15.13 -43.73
CA SER A 670 -11.85 -16.09 -42.79
C SER A 670 -10.51 -15.62 -42.20
N VAL A 671 -9.89 -14.57 -42.76
CA VAL A 671 -8.67 -13.95 -42.22
C VAL A 671 -8.99 -12.80 -41.24
N LEU A 672 -10.21 -12.25 -41.26
CA LEU A 672 -10.58 -11.12 -40.39
C LEU A 672 -11.27 -11.53 -39.07
N ALA A 673 -11.74 -12.77 -38.95
CA ALA A 673 -12.52 -13.25 -37.80
C ALA A 673 -11.68 -13.73 -36.59
N LEU A 674 -10.36 -13.53 -36.57
CA LEU A 674 -9.45 -13.93 -35.49
C LEU A 674 -9.04 -12.80 -34.53
N THR A 675 -9.74 -11.65 -34.50
CA THR A 675 -9.22 -10.47 -33.76
C THR A 675 -10.13 -9.82 -32.72
N HIS A 676 -11.39 -10.23 -32.51
CA HIS A 676 -12.23 -9.52 -31.53
C HIS A 676 -13.08 -10.47 -30.69
N GLY A 677 -12.58 -10.78 -29.49
CA GLY A 677 -13.36 -11.39 -28.41
C GLY A 677 -14.11 -10.31 -27.63
N VAL A 678 -15.41 -10.49 -27.46
CA VAL A 678 -16.25 -9.73 -26.54
C VAL A 678 -17.10 -10.73 -25.75
N PRO A 679 -17.15 -10.65 -24.40
CA PRO A 679 -17.90 -11.58 -23.58
C PRO A 679 -19.37 -11.18 -23.48
N THR A 680 -20.26 -12.16 -23.67
CA THR A 680 -21.68 -12.11 -23.35
C THR A 680 -21.90 -12.49 -21.88
N TYR A 681 -22.45 -11.56 -21.08
CA TYR A 681 -23.03 -11.86 -19.77
C TYR A 681 -24.56 -11.96 -19.90
N ALA A 682 -25.11 -13.08 -19.45
CA ALA A 682 -26.56 -13.30 -19.33
C ALA A 682 -27.06 -12.75 -17.98
N GLN A 683 -28.20 -12.05 -18.03
CA GLN A 683 -28.95 -11.61 -16.86
C GLN A 683 -29.70 -12.79 -16.23
N THR A 684 -29.58 -12.93 -14.91
CA THR A 684 -30.54 -13.65 -14.07
C THR A 684 -30.90 -12.75 -12.90
N THR A 685 -32.10 -12.17 -12.98
CA THR A 685 -32.95 -11.70 -11.88
C THR A 685 -33.43 -12.92 -11.07
N ILE A 686 -33.49 -12.99 -9.74
CA ILE A 686 -34.27 -12.18 -8.76
C ILE A 686 -34.01 -12.76 -7.34
N SER A 687 -34.31 -11.95 -6.32
CA SER A 687 -34.67 -12.28 -4.92
C SER A 687 -33.57 -12.42 -3.86
N GLY A 688 -33.63 -11.49 -2.92
CA GLY A 688 -33.05 -11.55 -1.58
C GLY A 688 -33.59 -10.36 -0.78
N ALA A 689 -34.76 -10.55 -0.18
CA ALA A 689 -35.44 -9.58 0.65
C ALA A 689 -34.57 -9.22 1.87
N GLY A 690 -34.44 -7.92 2.14
CA GLY A 690 -33.87 -7.41 3.37
C GLY A 690 -34.89 -7.54 4.49
N GLU A 691 -34.69 -8.56 5.33
CA GLU A 691 -35.25 -8.62 6.68
C GLU A 691 -34.47 -7.62 7.54
N SER A 692 -35.11 -6.47 7.80
CA SER A 692 -34.85 -5.69 9.01
C SER A 692 -35.95 -6.07 10.00
N GLU A 693 -35.65 -7.01 10.89
CA GLU A 693 -36.41 -7.24 12.12
C GLU A 693 -35.64 -6.58 13.26
N VAL A 694 -36.16 -5.46 13.76
CA VAL A 694 -37.00 -5.36 14.96
C VAL A 694 -36.12 -5.20 16.20
N LEU A 695 -35.87 -3.93 16.54
CA LEU A 695 -35.61 -3.51 17.92
C LEU A 695 -36.86 -3.87 18.73
N GLU A 696 -36.64 -4.70 19.74
CA GLU A 696 -37.66 -5.15 20.67
C GLU A 696 -38.38 -3.98 21.36
N SER A 697 -39.67 -4.24 21.58
CA SER A 697 -40.68 -3.45 22.24
C SER A 697 -40.24 -2.79 23.55
N LEU A 698 -40.29 -1.45 23.56
CA LEU A 698 -40.64 -0.67 24.74
C LEU A 698 -41.84 0.21 24.35
N ASN A 699 -42.97 0.00 25.04
CA ASN A 699 -44.27 0.66 24.91
C ASN A 699 -44.28 2.01 24.12
N ASP A 700 -44.65 1.96 22.84
CA ASP A 700 -44.75 3.11 21.94
C ASP A 700 -45.77 4.18 22.39
N GLU A 701 -46.73 3.83 23.24
CA GLU A 701 -47.73 4.77 23.75
C GLU A 701 -47.11 5.81 24.71
N PHE A 702 -46.07 5.42 25.46
CA PHE A 702 -45.37 6.27 26.43
C PHE A 702 -44.40 7.26 25.77
N LEU A 703 -43.70 6.83 24.71
CA LEU A 703 -42.78 7.67 23.91
C LEU A 703 -43.52 8.73 23.07
N VAL A 704 -44.73 8.40 22.59
CA VAL A 704 -45.60 9.33 21.85
C VAL A 704 -46.27 10.36 22.77
N GLU A 705 -46.56 10.01 24.02
CA GLU A 705 -47.17 10.92 24.99
C GLU A 705 -46.15 11.89 25.61
N ALA A 706 -44.91 11.46 25.81
CA ALA A 706 -43.84 12.26 26.42
C ALA A 706 -43.19 13.28 25.46
N THR A 707 -43.28 13.06 24.13
CA THR A 707 -42.81 14.03 23.12
C THR A 707 -43.79 15.19 22.88
N ARG A 708 -45.02 15.15 23.41
CA ARG A 708 -46.05 16.18 23.17
C ARG A 708 -45.94 17.42 24.06
N ALA A 709 -45.41 17.30 25.27
CA ALA A 709 -45.26 18.43 26.20
C ALA A 709 -44.21 18.15 27.28
N VAL A 710 -43.53 19.20 27.74
CA VAL A 710 -42.56 19.12 28.84
C VAL A 710 -43.28 18.79 30.15
N ARG A 711 -42.83 17.77 30.90
CA ARG A 711 -43.40 17.37 32.21
C ARG A 711 -42.32 17.34 33.28
N LEU A 712 -42.62 17.85 34.48
CA LEU A 712 -41.76 17.66 35.66
C LEU A 712 -42.14 16.34 36.34
N ALA A 713 -41.18 15.65 36.94
CA ALA A 713 -41.44 14.39 37.64
C ALA A 713 -41.06 14.46 39.12
N TYR A 714 -41.73 13.67 39.96
CA TYR A 714 -41.30 13.39 41.32
C TYR A 714 -41.20 11.89 41.58
N VAL A 715 -40.23 11.47 42.40
CA VAL A 715 -40.03 10.06 42.76
C VAL A 715 -41.06 9.62 43.79
N ILE A 716 -41.70 8.48 43.55
CA ILE A 716 -42.65 7.85 44.48
C ILE A 716 -41.88 7.37 45.72
N THR A 717 -42.27 7.85 46.89
CA THR A 717 -41.59 7.53 48.16
C THR A 717 -42.24 6.40 48.93
N GLY A 718 -43.49 6.03 48.57
CA GLY A 718 -44.32 5.08 49.32
C GLY A 718 -45.10 5.71 50.48
N ASP A 719 -44.95 7.02 50.70
CA ASP A 719 -45.72 7.82 51.64
C ASP A 719 -46.67 8.77 50.86
N ASP A 720 -47.97 8.49 50.93
CA ASP A 720 -49.01 9.25 50.21
C ASP A 720 -49.00 10.75 50.56
N GLU A 721 -48.64 11.11 51.80
CA GLU A 721 -48.58 12.51 52.22
C GLU A 721 -47.42 13.22 51.51
N ILE A 722 -46.23 12.62 51.51
CA ILE A 722 -45.02 13.17 50.88
C ILE A 722 -45.19 13.26 49.36
N ASP A 723 -45.76 12.24 48.74
CA ASP A 723 -46.01 12.20 47.30
C ASP A 723 -47.05 13.26 46.89
N SER A 724 -48.09 13.49 47.71
CA SER A 724 -49.08 14.55 47.47
C SER A 724 -48.49 15.96 47.58
N ILE A 725 -47.60 16.18 48.55
CA ILE A 725 -46.89 17.45 48.73
C ILE A 725 -45.96 17.71 47.53
N SER A 726 -45.21 16.70 47.11
CA SER A 726 -44.30 16.75 45.96
C SER A 726 -45.06 17.13 44.68
N ARG A 727 -46.21 16.48 44.46
CA ARG A 727 -47.11 16.79 43.35
C ARG A 727 -47.62 18.23 43.39
N ALA A 728 -48.09 18.69 44.55
CA ALA A 728 -48.59 20.05 44.73
C ALA A 728 -47.48 21.10 44.50
N GLY A 729 -46.27 20.85 45.00
CA GLY A 729 -45.10 21.69 44.82
C GLY A 729 -44.72 21.85 43.34
N LEU A 730 -44.66 20.75 42.60
CA LEU A 730 -44.36 20.78 41.16
C LEU A 730 -45.47 21.41 40.32
N ILE A 731 -46.74 21.32 40.73
CA ILE A 731 -47.85 22.07 40.11
C ILE A 731 -47.63 23.57 40.29
N GLY A 732 -47.25 23.99 41.51
CA GLY A 732 -46.88 25.39 41.81
C GLY A 732 -45.70 25.86 40.98
N LEU A 733 -44.64 25.06 40.90
CA LEU A 733 -43.46 25.36 40.06
C LEU A 733 -43.84 25.50 38.59
N SER A 734 -44.70 24.61 38.07
CA SER A 734 -45.19 24.68 36.68
C SER A 734 -46.01 25.95 36.41
N TRP A 735 -46.69 26.50 37.42
CA TRP A 735 -47.37 27.79 37.31
C TRP A 735 -46.39 28.97 37.30
N VAL A 736 -45.39 28.95 38.17
CA VAL A 736 -44.33 29.99 38.21
C VAL A 736 -43.51 29.99 36.92
N LEU A 737 -43.16 28.81 36.39
CA LEU A 737 -42.45 28.67 35.12
C LEU A 737 -43.23 29.28 33.96
N ARG A 738 -44.55 29.05 33.89
CA ARG A 738 -45.43 29.67 32.89
C ARG A 738 -45.48 31.20 32.98
N GLN A 739 -45.34 31.76 34.19
CA GLN A 739 -45.37 33.21 34.38
C GLN A 739 -44.03 33.89 34.08
N ARG A 740 -42.92 33.20 34.35
CA ARG A 740 -41.57 33.80 34.29
C ARG A 740 -40.77 33.39 33.06
N THR A 741 -41.23 32.39 32.31
CA THR A 741 -40.53 31.83 31.14
C THR A 741 -41.53 31.53 30.02
N ALA A 742 -41.03 31.22 28.82
CA ALA A 742 -41.84 30.77 27.69
C ALA A 742 -42.21 29.28 27.75
N VAL A 743 -41.83 28.57 28.82
CA VAL A 743 -42.09 27.13 28.97
C VAL A 743 -43.51 26.93 29.51
N GLU A 744 -44.27 26.02 28.89
CA GLU A 744 -45.60 25.59 29.34
C GLU A 744 -45.58 24.11 29.77
N PRO A 745 -45.14 23.78 31.01
CA PRO A 745 -45.13 22.40 31.46
C PRO A 745 -46.54 21.84 31.64
N ALA A 746 -46.73 20.59 31.23
CA ALA A 746 -47.94 19.81 31.55
C ALA A 746 -47.94 19.35 33.02
N LEU A 747 -48.99 18.62 33.43
CA LEU A 747 -49.13 18.16 34.81
C LEU A 747 -47.95 17.27 35.23
N PRO A 748 -47.40 17.45 36.46
CA PRO A 748 -46.32 16.62 36.96
C PRO A 748 -46.70 15.14 37.09
N VAL A 749 -45.72 14.26 36.91
CA VAL A 749 -45.89 12.80 36.91
C VAL A 749 -45.12 12.18 38.07
N ALA A 750 -45.71 11.15 38.69
CA ALA A 750 -45.05 10.32 39.68
C ALA A 750 -44.25 9.23 38.96
N VAL A 751 -43.00 9.00 39.34
CA VAL A 751 -42.14 7.98 38.71
C VAL A 751 -41.50 7.05 39.74
N ASP A 752 -41.37 5.77 39.36
CA ASP A 752 -40.67 4.72 40.09
C ASP A 752 -39.33 4.41 39.36
N PRO A 753 -38.16 4.79 39.91
CA PRO A 753 -36.86 4.55 39.27
C PRO A 753 -36.55 3.08 38.95
N GLU A 754 -37.23 2.13 39.62
CA GLU A 754 -37.09 0.69 39.40
C GLU A 754 -37.83 0.20 38.14
N LYS A 755 -38.79 0.97 37.61
CA LYS A 755 -39.67 0.53 36.52
C LYS A 755 -39.80 1.54 35.39
N ASP A 756 -39.81 2.81 35.71
CA ASP A 756 -40.12 3.89 34.78
C ASP A 756 -38.85 4.44 34.12
N SER A 757 -38.95 4.77 32.83
CA SER A 757 -37.85 5.43 32.13
C SER A 757 -37.77 6.91 32.50
N LEU A 758 -36.64 7.32 33.08
CA LEU A 758 -36.46 8.68 33.61
C LEU A 758 -36.09 9.72 32.54
N ILE A 759 -35.57 9.28 31.37
CA ILE A 759 -35.00 10.13 30.30
C ILE A 759 -35.94 11.21 29.76
N LEU A 760 -37.24 11.06 29.99
CA LEU A 760 -38.28 11.92 29.42
C LEU A 760 -38.57 13.17 30.25
N TYR A 761 -37.98 13.30 31.44
CA TYR A 761 -38.30 14.37 32.38
C TYR A 761 -37.12 15.32 32.57
N PRO A 762 -37.18 16.62 32.21
CA PRO A 762 -36.05 17.54 32.40
C PRO A 762 -35.66 17.78 33.86
N LEU A 763 -36.60 17.61 34.80
CA LEU A 763 -36.36 17.74 36.24
C LEU A 763 -37.08 16.62 36.99
N LEU A 764 -36.32 15.93 37.83
CA LEU A 764 -36.81 14.95 38.79
C LEU A 764 -36.65 15.50 40.21
N TYR A 765 -37.74 15.66 40.94
CA TYR A 765 -37.74 16.00 42.36
C TYR A 765 -37.80 14.73 43.20
N TRP A 766 -36.82 14.52 44.07
CA TRP A 766 -36.73 13.33 44.89
C TRP A 766 -36.66 13.71 46.38
N PRO A 767 -37.78 13.54 47.11
CA PRO A 767 -37.77 13.63 48.56
C PRO A 767 -37.18 12.34 49.16
N VAL A 768 -36.05 12.47 49.85
CA VAL A 768 -35.36 11.35 50.49
C VAL A 768 -35.98 11.11 51.85
N THR A 769 -36.54 9.92 52.06
CA THR A 769 -37.20 9.53 53.32
C THR A 769 -36.41 8.46 54.07
N ASP A 770 -36.65 8.35 55.37
CA ASP A 770 -35.98 7.36 56.24
C ASP A 770 -36.52 5.93 56.08
N GLN A 771 -37.60 5.74 55.32
CA GLN A 771 -38.23 4.45 55.04
C GLN A 771 -37.92 3.88 53.64
N GLN A 772 -37.14 4.59 52.82
CA GLN A 772 -36.78 4.12 51.46
C GLN A 772 -35.81 2.93 51.48
N SER A 773 -36.12 1.89 50.71
CA SER A 773 -35.24 0.74 50.49
C SER A 773 -34.06 1.08 49.58
N LEU A 774 -32.95 0.34 49.72
CA LEU A 774 -31.81 0.44 48.79
C LEU A 774 -32.26 0.09 47.36
N LEU A 775 -31.82 0.89 46.39
CA LEU A 775 -32.12 0.73 44.97
C LEU A 775 -31.44 -0.53 44.41
N SER A 776 -32.08 -1.18 43.44
CA SER A 776 -31.47 -2.25 42.66
C SER A 776 -30.37 -1.72 41.73
N GLY A 777 -29.52 -2.62 41.22
CA GLY A 777 -28.51 -2.27 40.22
C GLY A 777 -29.12 -1.66 38.95
N ASP A 778 -30.31 -2.12 38.57
CA ASP A 778 -31.02 -1.64 37.38
C ASP A 778 -31.56 -0.21 37.58
N ALA A 779 -32.11 0.09 38.76
CA ALA A 779 -32.53 1.45 39.11
C ALA A 779 -31.36 2.43 39.16
N LEU A 780 -30.21 2.00 39.69
CA LEU A 780 -28.99 2.81 39.67
C LEU A 780 -28.51 3.06 38.24
N ALA A 781 -28.52 2.06 37.37
CA ALA A 781 -28.17 2.23 35.95
C ALA A 781 -29.13 3.18 35.22
N ASN A 782 -30.43 3.13 35.53
CA ASN A 782 -31.45 4.02 34.97
C ASN A 782 -31.22 5.49 35.40
N ILE A 783 -30.90 5.72 36.67
CA ILE A 783 -30.53 7.05 37.20
C ILE A 783 -29.20 7.54 36.60
N ASP A 784 -28.20 6.67 36.48
CA ASP A 784 -26.92 7.03 35.87
C ASP A 784 -27.11 7.42 34.40
N HIS A 785 -27.93 6.67 33.66
CA HIS A 785 -28.29 7.00 32.29
C HIS A 785 -28.99 8.36 32.19
N TYR A 786 -29.96 8.63 33.08
CA TYR A 786 -30.66 9.92 33.17
C TYR A 786 -29.72 11.11 33.38
N LEU A 787 -28.72 10.96 34.24
CA LEU A 787 -27.73 12.00 34.50
C LEU A 787 -26.75 12.17 33.32
N ARG A 788 -26.33 11.07 32.66
CA ARG A 788 -25.44 11.13 31.48
C ARG A 788 -26.08 11.87 30.30
N VAL A 789 -27.40 11.80 30.14
CA VAL A 789 -28.14 12.51 29.08
C VAL A 789 -28.57 13.92 29.46
N GLY A 790 -28.10 14.45 30.59
CA GLY A 790 -28.31 15.85 31.00
C GLY A 790 -29.56 16.11 31.86
N GLY A 791 -30.18 15.06 32.41
CA GLY A 791 -31.28 15.19 33.35
C GLY A 791 -30.88 15.89 34.66
N MET A 792 -31.79 16.65 35.26
CA MET A 792 -31.58 17.33 36.54
C MET A 792 -32.33 16.61 37.65
N ILE A 793 -31.63 16.21 38.73
CA ILE A 793 -32.25 15.67 39.94
C ILE A 793 -32.10 16.68 41.08
N LEU A 794 -33.21 17.04 41.73
CA LEU A 794 -33.21 17.78 42.99
C LEU A 794 -33.50 16.81 44.14
N LEU A 795 -32.50 16.55 44.95
CA LEU A 795 -32.57 15.69 46.14
C LEU A 795 -32.96 16.57 47.35
N ASP A 796 -34.10 16.29 47.95
CA ASP A 796 -34.60 16.99 49.14
C ASP A 796 -34.46 16.07 50.36
N THR A 797 -33.51 16.41 51.25
CA THR A 797 -33.23 15.69 52.50
C THR A 797 -34.23 15.98 53.61
N ARG A 798 -35.21 16.88 53.38
CA ARG A 798 -36.33 17.25 54.26
C ARG A 798 -35.94 17.69 55.68
N ASP A 799 -34.67 18.07 55.86
CA ASP A 799 -34.05 18.45 57.12
C ASP A 799 -34.46 19.86 57.61
N GLN A 800 -34.77 20.78 56.69
CA GLN A 800 -35.13 22.16 57.05
C GLN A 800 -36.52 22.33 57.70
N ALA A 801 -37.44 21.36 57.54
CA ALA A 801 -38.82 21.48 58.04
C ALA A 801 -38.96 21.18 59.54
N PHE A 802 -38.00 20.45 60.14
CA PHE A 802 -38.05 20.04 61.55
C PHE A 802 -37.10 20.87 62.44
N ARG A 803 -37.50 22.11 62.77
CA ARG A 803 -36.88 22.86 63.87
C ARG A 803 -37.32 22.28 65.22
N GLY A 804 -36.75 21.15 65.65
CA GLY A 804 -37.09 20.60 66.98
C GLY A 804 -36.31 19.40 67.52
N GLN A 805 -35.76 18.49 66.71
CA GLN A 805 -35.04 17.30 67.20
C GLN A 805 -33.87 16.92 66.28
N ILE A 806 -32.71 17.55 66.48
CA ILE A 806 -31.77 17.83 65.37
C ILE A 806 -30.64 16.81 65.14
N GLU A 807 -30.06 16.08 66.11
CA GLU A 807 -28.78 15.38 65.79
C GLU A 807 -28.84 13.93 65.26
N ARG A 808 -29.95 13.18 65.42
CA ARG A 808 -30.00 11.75 65.02
C ARG A 808 -30.65 11.47 63.66
N ALA A 809 -31.50 12.37 63.18
CA ALA A 809 -32.14 12.25 61.87
C ALA A 809 -31.22 12.77 60.75
N GLU A 810 -30.50 13.88 60.98
CA GLU A 810 -29.51 14.48 60.06
C GLU A 810 -28.46 13.47 59.57
N ALA A 811 -27.93 12.62 60.47
CA ALA A 811 -26.89 11.65 60.13
C ALA A 811 -27.41 10.44 59.32
N ARG A 812 -28.72 10.13 59.38
CA ARG A 812 -29.29 8.92 58.77
C ARG A 812 -29.80 9.14 57.35
N SER A 813 -30.50 10.24 57.07
CA SER A 813 -30.95 10.56 55.70
C SER A 813 -29.78 10.91 54.80
N THR A 814 -28.81 11.69 55.30
CA THR A 814 -27.57 12.00 54.58
C THR A 814 -26.69 10.76 54.39
N GLY A 815 -26.64 9.87 55.38
CA GLY A 815 -25.91 8.59 55.28
C GLY A 815 -26.54 7.62 54.29
N LEU A 816 -27.88 7.51 54.27
CA LEU A 816 -28.62 6.72 53.30
C LEU A 816 -28.44 7.27 51.88
N LEU A 817 -28.47 8.58 51.71
CA LEU A 817 -28.20 9.25 50.44
C LEU A 817 -26.77 8.96 49.93
N GLN A 818 -25.75 9.05 50.79
CA GLN A 818 -24.37 8.71 50.43
C GLN A 818 -24.23 7.22 50.06
N GLN A 819 -24.93 6.33 50.75
CA GLN A 819 -24.91 4.89 50.46
C GLN A 819 -25.65 4.55 49.17
N MET A 820 -26.75 5.22 48.86
CA MET A 820 -27.49 5.06 47.60
C MET A 820 -26.72 5.62 46.40
N LEU A 821 -26.03 6.75 46.57
CA LEU A 821 -25.35 7.47 45.50
C LEU A 821 -23.88 7.07 45.30
N GLY A 822 -23.26 6.36 46.24
CA GLY A 822 -21.85 5.96 46.18
C GLY A 822 -21.47 5.03 45.02
N ASN A 823 -22.46 4.41 44.37
CA ASN A 823 -22.28 3.51 43.24
C ASN A 823 -22.49 4.19 41.86
N LEU A 824 -22.70 5.50 41.83
CA LEU A 824 -22.97 6.28 40.61
C LEU A 824 -21.78 7.18 40.24
N ASN A 825 -21.56 7.42 38.94
CA ASN A 825 -20.54 8.35 38.48
C ASN A 825 -21.09 9.80 38.51
N LEU A 826 -21.26 10.35 39.71
CA LEU A 826 -21.87 11.67 39.90
C LEU A 826 -20.87 12.82 39.68
N PRO A 827 -21.31 13.96 39.10
CA PRO A 827 -20.57 15.21 39.19
C PRO A 827 -20.53 15.70 40.65
N SER A 828 -19.65 16.67 40.95
CA SER A 828 -19.55 17.26 42.29
C SER A 828 -20.90 17.82 42.74
N LEU A 829 -21.43 17.33 43.88
CA LEU A 829 -22.68 17.85 44.45
C LEU A 829 -22.47 19.29 44.94
N SER A 830 -23.41 20.18 44.62
CA SER A 830 -23.42 21.57 45.10
C SER A 830 -24.61 21.81 46.01
N ILE A 831 -24.40 22.52 47.11
CA ILE A 831 -25.47 22.95 48.01
C ILE A 831 -26.23 24.08 47.33
N VAL A 832 -27.56 23.99 47.25
CA VAL A 832 -28.39 25.06 46.70
C VAL A 832 -28.20 26.33 47.55
N PRO A 833 -27.83 27.48 46.95
CA PRO A 833 -27.65 28.73 47.68
C PRO A 833 -28.91 29.13 48.44
N GLN A 834 -28.75 29.65 49.66
CA GLN A 834 -29.85 30.29 50.38
C GLN A 834 -30.22 31.57 49.61
N GLY A 835 -31.38 31.55 48.95
CA GLY A 835 -31.99 32.70 48.28
C GLY A 835 -32.71 33.61 49.25
#